data_AF-A0A094E9L4-F1
#
_entry.id   AF-A0A094E9L4-F1
#
_cell.length_a   1.000
_cell.length_b   1.000
_cell.length_c   1.000
_cell.angle_alpha   90.00
_cell.angle_beta   90.00
_cell.angle_gamma   90.00
#
_symmetry.space_group_name_H-M   'P 1'
#
loop_
_entity.id
_entity.type
_entity.pdbx_description
1 polymer ?
#
loop_
_entity_poly.entity_id
_entity_poly.type
_entity_poly.pdbx_seq_one_letter_code
_entity_poly.pdbx_strand_id
1 'polypeptide(L)'
;MEVSRPLPRTVVVIGAGAQGRRLAYMWSSRGSPVHLVDLEERKQQEALLYIQQLRAKSTSDDSNWGEIMASTPNSLESWLKDSWLVVECVPENLALKRKIIIQLDKFAPEGTIIASNSSSYGISEILDGVNLRHKKRALSAHCYWPPETTAIEIMGHNETDPSLIALLLEQCKAHGFSPFHVKQSSIGYIYNRIWAAIKRETLLALSEGVGSPQEIDAIFKDVLKTPKGPCELMDIVGLDVVLDIENHYADSRIGIPPEPRDYVQKMIQNVRGRSATGLAACTRCANRNRRCSFEWMERAAVSSNNRTLISNRRDQRPSPLTDSSPIQVVEGSLIPRQQNSMLGSPSEREEEDASDDNWYGSPTPFTPAPAVNTDIADWLYTMYEDVFEAVFGSWLGNYSCPFVFGEHRHLENGSSERTPLALSISISSLCRQFDQWMKDLEAQGNDVASDQAPTQAEVKKERQIDHCLNQAIQTFSARWLPLTFESPLHKAAQTELIESLWRGLRKDLIKIINRPCYRSMLCLFLFAMVPIPAGISEEEEDSGIPAQFCVQAALQHVQHLRARQRSLEFNGSKVCPISDRVAIMTSLDQFQIDFMSMESIIYWAALTYDTSSSLTFNTKSLLSSGLLGWESESSWRLVKTCTDIFHNQTEDWRLRGVIVTEENANRIIAAASAWKLRVWKVAAVLKEALREGHEEDAVHRVYTSAVDAIKQFNMTYRPLLVACERRIQFLSQHTKLRWCEFFPTTQLLHQDHLSQDNCTNSCCPTEDEVMLHYHLCILIMIDAIETAGRTDILDRLIITRSEAEGSTMNCLVFGLSNHFVIPQRKGETEDSFVTVPLVAIDPYPHHVVAAVRLLWLGIERDYETGKLDLGTLENLQSTLLRTLDLLPQTSKSVRNAKEQARLSVIHREIPGSEL
;
A
#
# COMPACT_ATOMS: atom_id res chain seq x y z
N MET A 1 -1.98 -36.82 30.85
CA MET A 1 -1.10 -37.63 30.00
C MET A 1 -1.90 -38.05 28.77
N GLU A 2 -1.54 -37.55 27.60
CA GLU A 2 -1.37 -38.42 26.43
C GLU A 2 -0.31 -37.76 25.56
N VAL A 3 0.82 -38.43 25.41
CA VAL A 3 1.93 -37.94 24.57
C VAL A 3 1.50 -38.16 23.12
N SER A 4 1.46 -37.08 22.34
CA SER A 4 1.08 -37.14 20.93
C SER A 4 1.96 -38.13 20.19
N ARG A 5 1.38 -39.26 19.77
CA ARG A 5 2.06 -40.16 18.83
C ARG A 5 2.35 -39.36 17.56
N PRO A 6 3.58 -39.43 16.99
CA PRO A 6 3.83 -38.83 15.69
C PRO A 6 2.87 -39.44 14.68
N LEU A 7 2.26 -38.60 13.85
CA LEU A 7 1.37 -39.04 12.78
C LEU A 7 2.11 -40.05 11.87
N PRO A 8 1.43 -41.12 11.40
CA PRO A 8 1.97 -41.95 10.34
C PRO A 8 2.35 -41.08 9.13
N ARG A 9 3.46 -41.38 8.44
CA ARG A 9 3.96 -40.49 7.35
C ARG A 9 3.33 -40.76 5.98
N THR A 10 2.60 -41.85 5.83
CA THR A 10 2.20 -42.37 4.51
C THR A 10 0.92 -41.74 4.00
N VAL A 11 0.93 -41.33 2.72
CA VAL A 11 -0.24 -40.86 1.98
C VAL A 11 -0.64 -41.89 0.92
N VAL A 12 -1.94 -42.14 0.74
CA VAL A 12 -2.47 -43.02 -0.30
C VAL A 12 -3.28 -42.21 -1.31
N VAL A 13 -3.06 -42.41 -2.62
CA VAL A 13 -3.80 -41.73 -3.69
C VAL A 13 -4.48 -42.78 -4.57
N ILE A 14 -5.80 -42.69 -4.71
CA ILE A 14 -6.61 -43.65 -5.48
C ILE A 14 -6.94 -43.07 -6.86
N GLY A 15 -6.24 -43.55 -7.88
CA GLY A 15 -6.31 -43.14 -9.28
C GLY A 15 -4.99 -42.50 -9.74
N ALA A 16 -4.36 -43.05 -10.78
CA ALA A 16 -3.10 -42.58 -11.37
C ALA A 16 -3.31 -41.60 -12.54
N GLY A 17 -4.52 -41.02 -12.66
CA GLY A 17 -4.85 -40.01 -13.66
C GLY A 17 -4.11 -38.67 -13.47
N ALA A 18 -4.43 -37.69 -14.32
CA ALA A 18 -3.72 -36.40 -14.37
C ALA A 18 -3.60 -35.68 -13.03
N GLN A 19 -4.65 -35.72 -12.20
CA GLN A 19 -4.64 -35.13 -10.85
C GLN A 19 -4.00 -36.04 -9.79
N GLY A 20 -4.22 -37.35 -9.85
CA GLY A 20 -3.67 -38.27 -8.85
C GLY A 20 -2.14 -38.34 -8.89
N ARG A 21 -1.54 -38.37 -10.09
CA ARG A 21 -0.08 -38.27 -10.24
C ARG A 21 0.50 -36.94 -9.75
N ARG A 22 -0.27 -35.84 -9.87
CA ARG A 22 0.10 -34.51 -9.35
C ARG A 22 0.08 -34.51 -7.82
N LEU A 23 -0.99 -35.01 -7.21
CA LEU A 23 -1.09 -35.16 -5.75
C LEU A 23 0.04 -36.04 -5.21
N ALA A 24 0.36 -37.15 -5.88
CA ALA A 24 1.47 -38.01 -5.48
C ALA A 24 2.84 -37.30 -5.55
N TYR A 25 3.09 -36.49 -6.57
CA TYR A 25 4.28 -35.62 -6.62
C TYR A 25 4.31 -34.65 -5.42
N MET A 26 3.25 -33.86 -5.21
CA MET A 26 3.21 -32.83 -4.16
C MET A 26 3.34 -33.42 -2.75
N TRP A 27 2.60 -34.48 -2.41
CA TRP A 27 2.69 -35.13 -1.09
C TRP A 27 4.05 -35.78 -0.84
N SER A 28 4.78 -36.19 -1.89
CA SER A 28 6.12 -36.77 -1.74
C SER A 28 7.25 -35.75 -1.48
N SER A 29 6.96 -34.44 -1.50
CA SER A 29 7.98 -33.36 -1.45
C SER A 29 8.82 -33.27 -0.17
N ARG A 30 8.38 -33.90 0.94
CA ARG A 30 9.03 -33.81 2.27
C ARG A 30 9.28 -35.18 2.93
N GLY A 31 9.69 -36.16 2.13
CA GLY A 31 10.09 -37.48 2.61
C GLY A 31 8.93 -38.41 2.98
N SER A 32 7.69 -37.97 2.79
CA SER A 32 6.48 -38.76 3.04
C SER A 32 6.31 -39.84 1.96
N PRO A 33 6.23 -41.14 2.30
CA PRO A 33 5.94 -42.20 1.34
C PRO A 33 4.55 -42.03 0.74
N VAL A 34 4.42 -42.24 -0.57
CA VAL A 34 3.12 -42.18 -1.27
C VAL A 34 2.83 -43.49 -1.99
N HIS A 35 1.66 -44.07 -1.72
CA HIS A 35 1.13 -45.20 -2.49
C HIS A 35 0.12 -44.72 -3.54
N LEU A 36 0.41 -44.97 -4.82
CA LEU A 36 -0.44 -44.57 -5.95
C LEU A 36 -1.17 -45.79 -6.54
N VAL A 37 -2.46 -45.88 -6.29
CA VAL A 37 -3.26 -47.08 -6.59
C VAL A 37 -4.12 -46.86 -7.84
N ASP A 38 -3.99 -47.69 -8.86
CA ASP A 38 -4.88 -47.69 -10.05
C ASP A 38 -5.17 -49.12 -10.52
N LEU A 39 -6.24 -49.31 -11.29
CA LEU A 39 -6.57 -50.60 -11.91
C LEU A 39 -5.68 -50.89 -13.12
N GLU A 40 -5.21 -49.88 -13.83
CA GLU A 40 -4.35 -50.03 -15.01
C GLU A 40 -2.86 -49.84 -14.66
N GLU A 41 -2.07 -50.90 -14.74
CA GLU A 41 -0.59 -50.83 -14.57
C GLU A 41 0.07 -49.84 -15.54
N ARG A 42 -0.47 -49.70 -16.76
CA ARG A 42 -0.03 -48.67 -17.72
C ARG A 42 -0.14 -47.25 -17.15
N LYS A 43 -1.24 -46.91 -16.48
CA LYS A 43 -1.42 -45.58 -15.86
C LYS A 43 -0.48 -45.37 -14.68
N GLN A 44 -0.22 -46.43 -13.90
CA GLN A 44 0.76 -46.40 -12.81
C GLN A 44 2.16 -46.07 -13.35
N GLN A 45 2.61 -46.74 -14.42
CA GLN A 45 3.89 -46.49 -15.07
C GLN A 45 3.97 -45.09 -15.69
N GLU A 46 2.93 -44.65 -16.41
CA GLU A 46 2.84 -43.30 -16.98
C GLU A 46 2.87 -42.21 -15.89
N ALA A 47 2.26 -42.46 -14.73
CA ALA A 47 2.32 -41.56 -13.58
C ALA A 47 3.73 -41.50 -12.97
N LEU A 48 4.37 -42.65 -12.71
CA LEU A 48 5.73 -42.70 -12.16
C LEU A 48 6.74 -41.98 -13.05
N LEU A 49 6.72 -42.23 -14.37
CA LEU A 49 7.58 -41.55 -15.34
C LEU A 49 7.35 -40.04 -15.36
N TYR A 50 6.09 -39.61 -15.35
CA TYR A 50 5.74 -38.19 -15.31
C TYR A 50 6.21 -37.51 -14.00
N ILE A 51 6.08 -38.18 -12.86
CA ILE A 51 6.53 -37.67 -11.57
C ILE A 51 8.07 -37.56 -11.52
N GLN A 52 8.79 -38.55 -12.07
CA GLN A 52 10.25 -38.48 -12.22
C GLN A 52 10.69 -37.29 -13.10
N GLN A 53 9.98 -37.03 -14.20
CA GLN A 53 10.23 -35.86 -15.06
C GLN A 53 9.97 -34.52 -14.36
N LEU A 54 8.97 -34.44 -13.46
CA LEU A 54 8.74 -33.25 -12.65
C LEU A 54 9.84 -33.05 -11.60
N ARG A 55 10.22 -34.11 -10.88
CA ARG A 55 11.33 -34.07 -9.90
C ARG A 55 12.63 -33.62 -10.54
N ALA A 56 12.97 -34.14 -11.73
CA ALA A 56 14.17 -33.77 -12.48
C ALA A 56 14.18 -32.32 -12.99
N LYS A 57 13.03 -31.61 -12.96
CA LYS A 57 12.90 -30.19 -13.30
C LYS A 57 12.79 -29.28 -12.07
N SER A 58 12.74 -29.84 -10.86
CA SER A 58 12.65 -29.06 -9.63
C SER A 58 14.02 -28.47 -9.30
N THR A 59 14.12 -27.14 -9.23
CA THR A 59 15.35 -26.39 -8.89
C THR A 59 15.55 -26.21 -7.38
N SER A 60 14.82 -26.98 -6.57
CA SER A 60 14.81 -26.90 -5.12
C SER A 60 15.83 -27.86 -4.49
N ASP A 61 17.01 -27.34 -4.13
CA ASP A 61 18.07 -28.11 -3.45
C ASP A 61 17.63 -28.71 -2.10
N ASP A 62 16.56 -28.19 -1.50
CA ASP A 62 16.05 -28.58 -0.16
C ASP A 62 14.97 -29.70 -0.22
N SER A 63 14.68 -30.28 -1.39
CA SER A 63 13.63 -31.28 -1.56
C SER A 63 14.06 -32.71 -1.23
N ASN A 64 13.82 -33.12 0.02
CA ASN A 64 13.86 -34.53 0.42
C ASN A 64 12.66 -35.30 -0.17
N TRP A 65 12.85 -36.01 -1.29
CA TRP A 65 11.76 -36.74 -1.96
C TRP A 65 11.44 -38.08 -1.30
N GLY A 66 10.19 -38.26 -0.87
CA GLY A 66 9.66 -39.55 -0.41
C GLY A 66 9.53 -40.58 -1.53
N GLU A 67 9.54 -41.86 -1.17
CA GLU A 67 9.34 -42.95 -2.11
C GLU A 67 7.89 -42.96 -2.64
N ILE A 68 7.71 -43.21 -3.94
CA ILE A 68 6.39 -43.39 -4.56
C ILE A 68 6.29 -44.81 -5.09
N MET A 69 5.42 -45.60 -4.49
CA MET A 69 5.11 -46.97 -4.91
C MET A 69 3.77 -46.95 -5.65
N ALA A 70 3.76 -47.36 -6.93
CA ALA A 70 2.52 -47.47 -7.70
C ALA A 70 2.15 -48.94 -7.95
N SER A 71 0.85 -49.24 -7.86
CA SER A 71 0.43 -50.62 -7.59
C SER A 71 -1.09 -50.85 -7.74
N THR A 72 -1.51 -52.11 -7.84
CA THR A 72 -2.92 -52.50 -8.02
C THR A 72 -3.70 -52.62 -6.70
N PRO A 73 -5.05 -52.56 -6.69
CA PRO A 73 -5.83 -52.53 -5.44
C PRO A 73 -5.73 -53.76 -4.52
N ASN A 74 -5.08 -54.85 -4.96
CA ASN A 74 -4.92 -56.08 -4.17
C ASN A 74 -4.18 -55.86 -2.83
N SER A 75 -3.36 -54.81 -2.74
CA SER A 75 -2.60 -54.45 -1.53
C SER A 75 -3.09 -53.13 -0.90
N LEU A 76 -4.27 -52.65 -1.29
CA LEU A 76 -4.89 -51.44 -0.72
C LEU A 76 -5.08 -51.53 0.80
N GLU A 77 -5.52 -52.70 1.30
CA GLU A 77 -5.71 -52.91 2.74
C GLU A 77 -4.40 -52.81 3.53
N SER A 78 -3.26 -53.22 2.96
CA SER A 78 -1.98 -53.11 3.66
C SER A 78 -1.47 -51.67 3.70
N TRP A 79 -1.61 -50.89 2.62
CA TRP A 79 -1.13 -49.50 2.61
C TRP A 79 -1.97 -48.56 3.47
N LEU A 80 -3.26 -48.86 3.66
CA LEU A 80 -4.13 -48.03 4.48
C LEU A 80 -3.81 -48.13 5.98
N LYS A 81 -3.22 -49.24 6.46
CA LYS A 81 -2.94 -49.48 7.89
C LYS A 81 -2.01 -48.44 8.52
N ASP A 82 -1.06 -47.92 7.74
CA ASP A 82 -0.07 -46.94 8.18
C ASP A 82 -0.26 -45.55 7.52
N SER A 83 -1.45 -45.29 6.97
CA SER A 83 -1.76 -44.02 6.30
C SER A 83 -2.47 -43.01 7.20
N TRP A 84 -2.06 -41.75 7.15
CA TRP A 84 -2.75 -40.64 7.83
C TRP A 84 -3.75 -39.93 6.91
N LEU A 85 -3.54 -40.01 5.59
CA LEU A 85 -4.38 -39.41 4.56
C LEU A 85 -4.56 -40.39 3.39
N VAL A 86 -5.79 -40.53 2.92
CA VAL A 86 -6.10 -41.10 1.61
C VAL A 86 -6.90 -40.11 0.75
N VAL A 87 -6.52 -39.93 -0.52
CA VAL A 87 -7.17 -39.03 -1.47
C VAL A 87 -7.75 -39.79 -2.67
N GLU A 88 -9.06 -39.69 -2.85
CA GLU A 88 -9.79 -40.27 -3.98
C GLU A 88 -9.71 -39.35 -5.21
N CYS A 89 -9.22 -39.90 -6.33
CA CYS A 89 -8.93 -39.22 -7.61
C CYS A 89 -9.40 -40.02 -8.83
N VAL A 90 -10.48 -40.78 -8.71
CA VAL A 90 -11.06 -41.59 -9.79
C VAL A 90 -12.03 -40.76 -10.66
N PRO A 91 -12.50 -41.28 -11.82
CA PRO A 91 -13.40 -40.54 -12.70
C PRO A 91 -14.67 -40.01 -12.00
N GLU A 92 -15.21 -38.91 -12.53
CA GLU A 92 -16.43 -38.24 -12.03
C GLU A 92 -17.69 -39.08 -12.25
N ASN A 93 -17.86 -40.10 -11.41
CA ASN A 93 -19.03 -40.95 -11.34
C ASN A 93 -19.41 -41.16 -9.87
N LEU A 94 -20.54 -40.59 -9.45
CA LEU A 94 -20.97 -40.58 -8.05
C LEU A 94 -21.09 -41.99 -7.43
N ALA A 95 -21.62 -42.97 -8.17
CA ALA A 95 -21.76 -44.35 -7.69
C ALA A 95 -20.40 -45.03 -7.47
N LEU A 96 -19.41 -44.78 -8.35
CA LEU A 96 -18.05 -45.28 -8.19
C LEU A 96 -17.35 -44.62 -6.98
N LYS A 97 -17.45 -43.29 -6.84
CA LYS A 97 -16.88 -42.54 -5.71
C LYS A 97 -17.46 -43.01 -4.38
N ARG A 98 -18.79 -43.14 -4.29
CA ARG A 98 -19.51 -43.72 -3.13
C ARG A 98 -18.97 -45.11 -2.76
N LYS A 99 -18.84 -46.01 -3.75
CA LYS A 99 -18.29 -47.36 -3.54
C LYS A 99 -16.86 -47.33 -2.99
N ILE A 100 -16.01 -46.45 -3.49
CA ILE A 100 -14.61 -46.33 -3.06
C ILE A 100 -14.53 -45.76 -1.64
N ILE A 101 -15.26 -44.69 -1.31
CA ILE A 101 -15.27 -44.09 0.03
C ILE A 101 -15.72 -45.11 1.10
N ILE A 102 -16.72 -45.95 0.78
CA ILE A 102 -17.15 -47.08 1.65
C ILE A 102 -16.01 -48.10 1.85
N GLN A 103 -15.27 -48.44 0.79
CA GLN A 103 -14.13 -49.37 0.88
C GLN A 103 -12.98 -48.76 1.69
N LEU A 104 -12.68 -47.47 1.50
CA LEU A 104 -11.66 -46.76 2.26
C LEU A 104 -12.02 -46.71 3.75
N ASP A 105 -13.25 -46.36 4.11
CA ASP A 105 -13.67 -46.35 5.53
C ASP A 105 -13.68 -47.75 6.17
N LYS A 106 -13.94 -48.81 5.39
CA LYS A 106 -13.84 -50.19 5.87
C LYS A 106 -12.40 -50.55 6.25
N PHE A 107 -11.43 -50.20 5.42
CA PHE A 107 -10.03 -50.66 5.54
C PHE A 107 -9.11 -49.69 6.30
N ALA A 108 -9.37 -48.38 6.27
CA ALA A 108 -8.52 -47.37 6.88
C ALA A 108 -8.75 -47.26 8.41
N PRO A 109 -7.68 -47.23 9.23
CA PRO A 109 -7.75 -46.95 10.67
C PRO A 109 -8.55 -45.67 10.99
N GLU A 110 -9.14 -45.59 12.18
CA GLU A 110 -10.01 -44.46 12.59
C GLU A 110 -9.36 -43.07 12.42
N GLY A 111 -8.05 -42.96 12.67
CA GLY A 111 -7.29 -41.71 12.53
C GLY A 111 -6.96 -41.27 11.10
N THR A 112 -7.24 -42.07 10.07
CA THR A 112 -6.94 -41.73 8.67
C THR A 112 -8.00 -40.78 8.10
N ILE A 113 -7.57 -39.62 7.60
CA ILE A 113 -8.42 -38.67 6.85
C ILE A 113 -8.77 -39.28 5.48
N ILE A 114 -10.05 -39.23 5.11
CA ILE A 114 -10.56 -39.69 3.81
C ILE A 114 -10.99 -38.47 2.99
N ALA A 115 -10.18 -38.11 2.01
CA ALA A 115 -10.42 -36.96 1.14
C ALA A 115 -10.91 -37.38 -0.25
N SER A 116 -11.78 -36.57 -0.87
CA SER A 116 -12.07 -36.65 -2.31
C SER A 116 -11.60 -35.39 -3.05
N ASN A 117 -10.98 -35.57 -4.21
CA ASN A 117 -10.57 -34.50 -5.11
C ASN A 117 -11.67 -34.15 -6.15
N SER A 118 -12.91 -34.63 -5.97
CA SER A 118 -14.01 -34.41 -6.91
C SER A 118 -14.25 -32.92 -7.17
N SER A 119 -14.33 -32.55 -8.45
CA SER A 119 -14.66 -31.18 -8.87
C SER A 119 -16.16 -30.94 -9.02
N SER A 120 -16.92 -32.01 -9.26
CA SER A 120 -18.36 -31.96 -9.58
C SER A 120 -19.25 -32.24 -8.37
N TYR A 121 -18.88 -33.22 -7.54
CA TYR A 121 -19.68 -33.65 -6.39
C TYR A 121 -19.03 -33.20 -5.09
N GLY A 122 -19.71 -32.40 -4.29
CA GLY A 122 -19.22 -32.05 -2.95
C GLY A 122 -19.22 -33.25 -2.00
N ILE A 123 -18.41 -33.23 -0.93
CA ILE A 123 -18.36 -34.34 0.03
C ILE A 123 -19.76 -34.69 0.61
N SER A 124 -20.63 -33.70 0.83
CA SER A 124 -22.02 -33.90 1.25
C SER A 124 -22.82 -34.79 0.28
N GLU A 125 -22.66 -34.61 -1.03
CA GLU A 125 -23.34 -35.41 -2.06
C GLU A 125 -22.72 -36.82 -2.16
N ILE A 126 -21.41 -36.93 -1.98
CA ILE A 126 -20.72 -38.23 -1.97
C ILE A 126 -21.16 -39.04 -0.73
N LEU A 127 -21.34 -38.41 0.43
CA LEU A 127 -21.79 -39.08 1.66
C LEU A 127 -23.31 -39.28 1.77
N ASP A 128 -24.11 -38.59 0.94
CA ASP A 128 -25.56 -38.77 0.92
C ASP A 128 -25.95 -40.24 0.62
N GLY A 129 -26.85 -40.78 1.46
CA GLY A 129 -27.23 -42.19 1.46
C GLY A 129 -26.12 -43.19 1.85
N VAL A 130 -24.93 -42.74 2.24
CA VAL A 130 -23.79 -43.59 2.62
C VAL A 130 -23.60 -43.62 4.14
N ASN A 131 -23.50 -44.82 4.71
CA ASN A 131 -23.18 -45.00 6.13
C ASN A 131 -21.71 -45.42 6.32
N LEU A 132 -20.92 -44.55 6.93
CA LEU A 132 -19.51 -44.82 7.28
C LEU A 132 -19.39 -45.14 8.78
N ARG A 133 -18.42 -45.98 9.13
CA ARG A 133 -18.03 -46.31 10.51
C ARG A 133 -17.55 -45.06 11.26
N HIS A 134 -16.72 -44.24 10.62
CA HIS A 134 -16.11 -43.06 11.24
C HIS A 134 -16.30 -41.82 10.34
N LYS A 135 -17.54 -41.32 10.27
CA LYS A 135 -17.93 -40.19 9.39
C LYS A 135 -17.12 -38.90 9.60
N LYS A 136 -16.60 -38.66 10.81
CA LYS A 136 -15.91 -37.41 11.19
C LYS A 136 -14.63 -37.10 10.41
N ARG A 137 -14.05 -38.09 9.70
CA ARG A 137 -12.77 -37.97 8.98
C ARG A 137 -12.90 -37.75 7.47
N ALA A 138 -14.14 -37.67 6.95
CA ALA A 138 -14.40 -37.51 5.53
C ALA A 138 -14.48 -36.03 5.13
N LEU A 139 -13.82 -35.63 4.04
CA LEU A 139 -13.80 -34.24 3.53
C LEU A 139 -13.53 -34.18 2.01
N SER A 140 -13.70 -33.01 1.39
CA SER A 140 -13.15 -32.70 0.06
C SER A 140 -11.78 -32.04 0.20
N ALA A 141 -10.88 -32.34 -0.73
CA ALA A 141 -9.59 -31.67 -0.92
C ALA A 141 -9.35 -31.50 -2.43
N HIS A 142 -9.88 -30.41 -3.00
CA HIS A 142 -10.00 -30.19 -4.43
C HIS A 142 -8.82 -29.38 -5.02
N CYS A 143 -8.09 -29.99 -5.95
CA CYS A 143 -6.90 -29.46 -6.62
C CYS A 143 -7.20 -29.01 -8.06
N TYR A 144 -6.54 -27.92 -8.45
CA TYR A 144 -6.65 -27.32 -9.78
C TYR A 144 -5.66 -27.91 -10.80
N TRP A 145 -5.87 -27.57 -12.09
CA TRP A 145 -4.98 -27.87 -13.21
C TRP A 145 -4.69 -26.55 -13.94
N PRO A 146 -3.45 -26.26 -14.40
CA PRO A 146 -2.30 -27.16 -14.57
C PRO A 146 -1.46 -27.42 -13.29
N PRO A 147 -0.44 -28.30 -13.32
CA PRO A 147 0.27 -28.78 -12.13
C PRO A 147 0.89 -27.71 -11.24
N GLU A 148 1.27 -26.59 -11.84
CA GLU A 148 1.91 -25.42 -11.25
C GLU A 148 0.94 -24.64 -10.33
N THR A 149 -0.37 -24.84 -10.47
CA THR A 149 -1.40 -24.18 -9.66
C THR A 149 -1.49 -24.79 -8.26
N THR A 150 -0.67 -24.32 -7.32
CA THR A 150 -0.56 -24.84 -5.95
C THR A 150 -1.86 -24.80 -5.12
N ALA A 151 -2.90 -24.09 -5.58
CA ALA A 151 -4.18 -23.99 -4.90
C ALA A 151 -4.87 -25.34 -4.65
N ILE A 152 -5.37 -25.53 -3.42
CA ILE A 152 -6.23 -26.64 -3.00
C ILE A 152 -7.37 -26.13 -2.10
N GLU A 153 -8.60 -26.57 -2.32
CA GLU A 153 -9.77 -26.19 -1.50
C GLU A 153 -10.19 -27.35 -0.59
N ILE A 154 -10.26 -27.09 0.71
CA ILE A 154 -10.65 -28.06 1.74
C ILE A 154 -12.06 -27.73 2.23
N MET A 155 -12.98 -28.69 2.13
CA MET A 155 -14.39 -28.54 2.53
C MET A 155 -14.84 -29.73 3.37
N GLY A 156 -15.31 -29.47 4.59
CA GLY A 156 -15.90 -30.50 5.44
C GLY A 156 -17.35 -30.83 5.09
N HIS A 157 -17.81 -32.00 5.54
CA HIS A 157 -19.22 -32.29 5.78
C HIS A 157 -19.63 -31.72 7.16
N ASN A 158 -20.94 -31.61 7.43
CA ASN A 158 -21.46 -31.12 8.72
C ASN A 158 -21.03 -32.00 9.93
N GLU A 159 -20.68 -33.27 9.69
CA GLU A 159 -20.18 -34.19 10.72
C GLU A 159 -18.64 -34.23 10.80
N THR A 160 -17.90 -33.56 9.91
CA THR A 160 -16.43 -33.58 9.86
C THR A 160 -15.84 -32.89 11.08
N ASP A 161 -14.81 -33.47 11.68
CA ASP A 161 -14.11 -32.87 12.81
C ASP A 161 -13.31 -31.63 12.34
N PRO A 162 -13.57 -30.43 12.90
CA PRO A 162 -12.84 -29.21 12.51
C PRO A 162 -11.32 -29.29 12.73
N SER A 163 -10.86 -30.12 13.69
CA SER A 163 -9.43 -30.31 13.94
C SER A 163 -8.72 -31.02 12.79
N LEU A 164 -9.41 -31.93 12.08
CA LEU A 164 -8.86 -32.61 10.89
C LEU A 164 -8.78 -31.67 9.68
N ILE A 165 -9.70 -30.70 9.59
CA ILE A 165 -9.61 -29.63 8.59
C ILE A 165 -8.41 -28.73 8.89
N ALA A 166 -8.23 -28.31 10.15
CA ALA A 166 -7.07 -27.52 10.57
C ALA A 166 -5.73 -28.24 10.30
N LEU A 167 -5.65 -29.53 10.67
CA LEU A 167 -4.50 -30.38 10.39
C LEU A 167 -4.22 -30.48 8.89
N LEU A 168 -5.23 -30.72 8.05
CA LEU A 168 -5.00 -30.86 6.60
C LEU A 168 -4.62 -29.52 5.95
N LEU A 169 -5.15 -28.38 6.42
CA LEU A 169 -4.70 -27.05 6.00
C LEU A 169 -3.20 -26.85 6.31
N GLU A 170 -2.76 -27.23 7.51
CA GLU A 170 -1.36 -27.14 7.92
C GLU A 170 -0.45 -28.05 7.07
N GLN A 171 -0.81 -29.32 6.93
CA GLN A 171 -0.04 -30.28 6.14
C GLN A 171 0.00 -29.91 4.65
N CYS A 172 -1.09 -29.37 4.10
CA CYS A 172 -1.09 -28.85 2.73
C CYS A 172 -0.10 -27.68 2.56
N LYS A 173 -0.04 -26.72 3.49
CA LYS A 173 0.98 -25.64 3.45
C LYS A 173 2.39 -26.22 3.51
N ALA A 174 2.63 -27.17 4.43
CA ALA A 174 3.93 -27.82 4.57
C ALA A 174 4.37 -28.51 3.26
N HIS A 175 3.45 -29.18 2.56
CA HIS A 175 3.72 -29.87 1.29
C HIS A 175 3.65 -28.98 0.03
N GLY A 176 3.70 -27.66 0.17
CA GLY A 176 3.80 -26.71 -0.96
C GLY A 176 2.49 -26.43 -1.70
N PHE A 177 1.34 -26.81 -1.13
CA PHE A 177 0.05 -26.31 -1.60
C PHE A 177 -0.26 -24.93 -1.00
N SER A 178 -1.16 -24.19 -1.64
CA SER A 178 -1.83 -23.01 -1.07
C SER A 178 -3.27 -23.40 -0.70
N PRO A 179 -3.56 -23.74 0.58
CA PRO A 179 -4.83 -24.34 0.93
C PRO A 179 -5.86 -23.34 1.45
N PHE A 180 -7.09 -23.46 0.95
CA PHE A 180 -8.23 -22.59 1.25
C PHE A 180 -9.32 -23.37 2.00
N HIS A 181 -9.81 -22.82 3.10
CA HIS A 181 -10.92 -23.43 3.86
C HIS A 181 -12.27 -22.97 3.33
N VAL A 182 -13.02 -23.88 2.70
CA VAL A 182 -14.40 -23.68 2.29
C VAL A 182 -15.32 -23.86 3.51
N LYS A 183 -15.63 -22.76 4.19
CA LYS A 183 -16.30 -22.73 5.51
C LYS A 183 -17.72 -23.34 5.55
N GLN A 184 -18.37 -23.51 4.41
CA GLN A 184 -19.73 -24.06 4.28
C GLN A 184 -19.85 -24.89 3.00
N SER A 185 -20.76 -25.87 2.99
CA SER A 185 -21.01 -26.72 1.82
C SER A 185 -21.36 -25.88 0.59
N SER A 186 -20.55 -25.97 -0.47
CA SER A 186 -20.67 -25.14 -1.66
C SER A 186 -20.39 -25.95 -2.93
N ILE A 187 -21.39 -26.06 -3.80
CA ILE A 187 -21.24 -26.65 -5.14
C ILE A 187 -20.28 -25.77 -5.94
N GLY A 188 -19.16 -26.35 -6.39
CA GLY A 188 -18.06 -25.60 -7.01
C GLY A 188 -17.15 -24.88 -6.01
N TYR A 189 -17.16 -25.25 -4.73
CA TYR A 189 -16.26 -24.72 -3.70
C TYR A 189 -16.30 -23.17 -3.64
N ILE A 190 -15.16 -22.48 -3.62
CA ILE A 190 -15.06 -21.01 -3.70
C ILE A 190 -14.79 -20.61 -5.15
N TYR A 191 -13.67 -21.06 -5.74
CA TYR A 191 -13.22 -20.56 -7.04
C TYR A 191 -14.16 -20.99 -8.18
N ASN A 192 -14.48 -22.28 -8.32
CA ASN A 192 -15.37 -22.74 -9.41
C ASN A 192 -16.80 -22.17 -9.28
N ARG A 193 -17.24 -21.80 -8.07
CA ARG A 193 -18.50 -21.10 -7.82
C ARG A 193 -18.48 -19.65 -8.30
N ILE A 194 -17.42 -18.90 -8.00
CA ILE A 194 -17.25 -17.52 -8.48
C ILE A 194 -17.08 -17.51 -10.00
N TRP A 195 -16.26 -18.43 -10.53
CA TRP A 195 -16.08 -18.63 -11.95
C TRP A 195 -17.42 -18.93 -12.65
N ALA A 196 -18.29 -19.76 -12.07
CA ALA A 196 -19.63 -20.01 -12.61
C ALA A 196 -20.54 -18.77 -12.63
N ALA A 197 -20.30 -17.74 -11.81
CA ALA A 197 -21.01 -16.47 -11.92
C ALA A 197 -20.44 -15.63 -13.09
N ILE A 198 -19.13 -15.40 -13.11
CA ILE A 198 -18.43 -14.65 -14.18
C ILE A 198 -18.73 -15.22 -15.57
N LYS A 199 -18.65 -16.54 -15.69
CA LYS A 199 -18.88 -17.30 -16.93
C LYS A 199 -20.33 -17.16 -17.41
N ARG A 200 -21.31 -17.21 -16.49
CA ARG A 200 -22.74 -17.04 -16.80
C ARG A 200 -23.03 -15.63 -17.30
N GLU A 201 -22.48 -14.61 -16.62
CA GLU A 201 -22.67 -13.21 -16.99
C GLU A 201 -22.01 -12.88 -18.34
N THR A 202 -20.80 -13.43 -18.57
CA THR A 202 -20.12 -13.35 -19.88
C THR A 202 -20.99 -13.92 -20.99
N LEU A 203 -21.59 -15.10 -20.77
CA LEU A 203 -22.49 -15.73 -21.74
C LEU A 203 -23.81 -14.98 -21.92
N LEU A 204 -24.32 -14.31 -20.88
CA LEU A 204 -25.51 -13.47 -20.96
C LEU A 204 -25.22 -12.21 -21.82
N ALA A 205 -24.16 -11.46 -21.51
CA ALA A 205 -23.72 -10.30 -22.28
C ALA A 205 -23.43 -10.64 -23.75
N LEU A 206 -22.86 -11.82 -24.03
CA LEU A 206 -22.68 -12.36 -25.39
C LEU A 206 -24.01 -12.69 -26.08
N SER A 207 -25.02 -13.14 -25.33
CA SER A 207 -26.35 -13.46 -25.87
C SER A 207 -27.20 -12.22 -26.15
N GLU A 208 -26.99 -11.16 -25.38
CA GLU A 208 -27.62 -9.84 -25.54
C GLU A 208 -26.92 -8.98 -26.61
N GLY A 209 -25.68 -9.34 -26.99
CA GLY A 209 -24.90 -8.62 -28.00
C GLY A 209 -24.17 -7.38 -27.47
N VAL A 210 -23.92 -7.32 -26.16
CA VAL A 210 -23.26 -6.17 -25.48
C VAL A 210 -21.81 -5.97 -25.96
N GLY A 211 -21.13 -7.04 -26.38
CA GLY A 211 -19.81 -6.99 -26.99
C GLY A 211 -19.44 -8.33 -27.62
N SER A 212 -18.43 -8.33 -28.49
CA SER A 212 -17.85 -9.57 -29.03
C SER A 212 -17.00 -10.31 -27.98
N PRO A 213 -16.74 -11.62 -28.14
CA PRO A 213 -15.82 -12.36 -27.27
C PRO A 213 -14.44 -11.71 -27.16
N GLN A 214 -13.95 -11.10 -28.25
CA GLN A 214 -12.66 -10.42 -28.29
C GLN A 214 -12.65 -9.12 -27.48
N GLU A 215 -13.73 -8.33 -27.54
CA GLU A 215 -13.86 -7.09 -26.76
C GLU A 215 -14.04 -7.38 -25.27
N ILE A 216 -14.86 -8.37 -24.94
CA ILE A 216 -15.05 -8.84 -23.56
C ILE A 216 -13.73 -9.36 -22.99
N ASP A 217 -12.97 -10.17 -23.73
CA ASP A 217 -11.68 -10.65 -23.25
C ASP A 217 -10.63 -9.55 -23.19
N ALA A 218 -10.63 -8.59 -24.12
CA ALA A 218 -9.70 -7.45 -24.10
C ALA A 218 -9.93 -6.55 -22.88
N ILE A 219 -11.19 -6.15 -22.60
CA ILE A 219 -11.50 -5.32 -21.43
C ILE A 219 -11.28 -6.08 -20.12
N PHE A 220 -11.57 -7.38 -20.07
CA PHE A 220 -11.31 -8.20 -18.88
C PHE A 220 -9.82 -8.32 -18.58
N LYS A 221 -8.99 -8.55 -19.61
CA LYS A 221 -7.53 -8.56 -19.50
C LYS A 221 -6.96 -7.19 -19.14
N ASP A 222 -7.51 -6.10 -19.67
CA ASP A 222 -7.01 -4.76 -19.35
C ASP A 222 -7.41 -4.27 -17.96
N VAL A 223 -8.66 -4.54 -17.52
CA VAL A 223 -9.15 -4.11 -16.20
C VAL A 223 -8.59 -4.97 -15.07
N LEU A 224 -8.53 -6.30 -15.25
CA LEU A 224 -8.12 -7.24 -14.20
C LEU A 224 -6.67 -7.72 -14.34
N LYS A 225 -5.94 -7.22 -15.35
CA LYS A 225 -4.55 -7.58 -15.68
C LYS A 225 -4.30 -9.10 -15.76
N THR A 226 -5.33 -9.86 -16.14
CA THR A 226 -5.22 -11.31 -16.33
C THR A 226 -4.56 -11.63 -17.68
N PRO A 227 -3.84 -12.75 -17.81
CA PRO A 227 -3.26 -13.16 -19.09
C PRO A 227 -4.31 -13.66 -20.10
N LYS A 228 -5.53 -13.97 -19.63
CA LYS A 228 -6.65 -14.51 -20.41
C LYS A 228 -7.98 -13.94 -19.95
N GLY A 229 -8.88 -13.68 -20.90
CA GLY A 229 -10.27 -13.29 -20.63
C GLY A 229 -11.20 -14.48 -20.40
N PRO A 230 -12.47 -14.25 -20.02
CA PRO A 230 -13.40 -15.33 -19.69
C PRO A 230 -13.76 -16.21 -20.91
N CYS A 231 -13.74 -15.69 -22.13
CA CYS A 231 -14.05 -16.48 -23.34
C CYS A 231 -12.87 -17.41 -23.69
N GLU A 232 -11.64 -16.90 -23.69
CA GLU A 232 -10.39 -17.67 -23.77
C GLU A 232 -10.33 -18.79 -22.71
N LEU A 233 -10.75 -18.51 -21.48
CA LEU A 233 -10.83 -19.51 -20.41
C LEU A 233 -11.92 -20.57 -20.66
N MET A 234 -13.10 -20.17 -21.17
CA MET A 234 -14.15 -21.11 -21.59
C MET A 234 -13.69 -22.03 -22.72
N ASP A 235 -12.92 -21.54 -23.69
CA ASP A 235 -12.40 -22.35 -24.80
C ASP A 235 -11.32 -23.35 -24.35
N ILE A 236 -10.51 -22.99 -23.34
CA ILE A 236 -9.57 -23.90 -22.67
C ILE A 236 -10.31 -25.02 -21.93
N VAL A 237 -11.47 -24.74 -21.32
CA VAL A 237 -12.34 -25.74 -20.69
C VAL A 237 -13.12 -26.56 -21.74
N GLY A 238 -13.53 -25.93 -22.83
CA GLY A 238 -14.32 -26.50 -23.93
C GLY A 238 -15.82 -26.29 -23.73
N LEU A 239 -16.50 -25.76 -24.74
CA LEU A 239 -17.91 -25.36 -24.62
C LEU A 239 -18.87 -26.52 -24.34
N ASP A 240 -18.55 -27.75 -24.74
CA ASP A 240 -19.32 -28.94 -24.37
C ASP A 240 -19.29 -29.18 -22.86
N VAL A 241 -18.10 -29.14 -22.26
CA VAL A 241 -17.91 -29.23 -20.80
C VAL A 241 -18.52 -28.02 -20.07
N VAL A 242 -18.43 -26.82 -20.64
CA VAL A 242 -19.08 -25.61 -20.08
C VAL A 242 -20.60 -25.75 -20.00
N LEU A 243 -21.23 -26.30 -21.05
CA LEU A 243 -22.67 -26.54 -21.10
C LEU A 243 -23.10 -27.61 -20.07
N ASP A 244 -22.36 -28.71 -19.97
CA ASP A 244 -22.62 -29.77 -18.98
C ASP A 244 -22.55 -29.21 -17.54
N ILE A 245 -21.55 -28.37 -17.26
CA ILE A 245 -21.40 -27.69 -15.95
C ILE A 245 -22.55 -26.71 -15.68
N GLU A 246 -22.97 -25.90 -16.65
CA GLU A 246 -24.10 -24.97 -16.42
C GLU A 246 -25.44 -25.67 -16.28
N ASN A 247 -25.66 -26.81 -16.97
CA ASN A 247 -26.83 -27.65 -16.72
C ASN A 247 -26.83 -28.20 -15.29
N HIS A 248 -25.71 -28.76 -14.82
CA HIS A 248 -25.60 -29.25 -13.44
C HIS A 248 -25.84 -28.13 -12.40
N TYR A 249 -25.33 -26.92 -12.63
CA TYR A 249 -25.65 -25.79 -11.76
C TYR A 249 -27.13 -25.41 -11.79
N ALA A 250 -27.77 -25.40 -12.97
CA ALA A 250 -29.19 -25.09 -13.11
C ALA A 250 -30.12 -26.13 -12.45
N ASP A 251 -29.76 -27.42 -12.51
CA ASP A 251 -30.49 -28.49 -11.81
C ASP A 251 -30.33 -28.37 -10.29
N SER A 252 -29.18 -27.87 -9.82
CA SER A 252 -28.82 -27.81 -8.39
C SER A 252 -29.11 -26.46 -7.71
N ARG A 253 -29.50 -25.40 -8.46
CA ARG A 253 -29.75 -24.06 -7.93
C ARG A 253 -30.96 -23.40 -8.60
N ILE A 254 -31.90 -22.94 -7.78
CA ILE A 254 -33.12 -22.24 -8.22
C ILE A 254 -32.76 -20.87 -8.81
N GLY A 255 -33.46 -20.46 -9.86
CA GLY A 255 -33.38 -19.09 -10.42
C GLY A 255 -32.24 -18.86 -11.41
N ILE A 256 -31.61 -19.91 -11.94
CA ILE A 256 -30.61 -19.77 -13.00
C ILE A 256 -31.28 -19.52 -14.36
N PRO A 257 -30.92 -18.44 -15.08
CA PRO A 257 -31.45 -18.15 -16.42
C PRO A 257 -31.12 -19.27 -17.43
N PRO A 258 -32.05 -19.67 -18.32
CA PRO A 258 -31.77 -20.59 -19.42
C PRO A 258 -30.92 -19.97 -20.53
N GLU A 259 -30.97 -18.64 -20.73
CA GLU A 259 -30.42 -17.93 -21.89
C GLU A 259 -28.91 -18.19 -22.11
N PRO A 260 -28.03 -18.18 -21.09
CA PRO A 260 -26.63 -18.56 -21.24
C PRO A 260 -26.42 -19.99 -21.77
N ARG A 261 -27.27 -20.93 -21.35
CA ARG A 261 -27.19 -22.35 -21.76
C ARG A 261 -27.68 -22.53 -23.18
N ASP A 262 -28.79 -21.89 -23.53
CA ASP A 262 -29.32 -21.84 -24.89
C ASP A 262 -28.33 -21.21 -25.86
N TYR A 263 -27.62 -20.15 -25.43
CA TYR A 263 -26.59 -19.50 -26.25
C TYR A 263 -25.39 -20.42 -26.51
N VAL A 264 -24.83 -21.07 -25.47
CA VAL A 264 -23.75 -22.06 -25.65
C VAL A 264 -24.21 -23.25 -26.51
N GLN A 265 -25.44 -23.73 -26.32
CA GLN A 265 -26.01 -24.80 -27.12
C GLN A 265 -26.14 -24.39 -28.60
N LYS A 266 -26.62 -23.17 -28.89
CA LYS A 266 -26.66 -22.60 -30.25
C LYS A 266 -25.25 -22.47 -30.84
N MET A 267 -24.25 -22.01 -30.07
CA MET A 267 -22.85 -21.98 -30.54
C MET A 267 -22.37 -23.37 -30.96
N ILE A 268 -22.55 -24.38 -30.11
CA ILE A 268 -22.16 -25.77 -30.41
C ILE A 268 -22.89 -26.33 -31.64
N GLN A 269 -24.17 -26.00 -31.83
CA GLN A 269 -24.97 -26.44 -32.98
C GLN A 269 -24.55 -25.77 -34.29
N ASN A 270 -24.43 -24.44 -34.31
CA ASN A 270 -23.99 -23.66 -35.48
C ASN A 270 -22.63 -24.14 -36.00
N VAL A 271 -21.74 -24.45 -35.07
CA VAL A 271 -20.42 -25.02 -35.28
C VAL A 271 -20.47 -26.43 -35.88
N ARG A 272 -21.31 -27.32 -35.33
CA ARG A 272 -21.51 -28.66 -35.91
C ARG A 272 -22.07 -28.59 -37.34
N GLY A 273 -22.87 -27.55 -37.65
CA GLY A 273 -23.34 -27.26 -39.01
C GLY A 273 -22.23 -26.87 -39.99
N ARG A 274 -21.25 -26.05 -39.58
CA ARG A 274 -20.10 -25.67 -40.43
C ARG A 274 -19.13 -26.82 -40.71
N SER A 275 -19.07 -27.83 -39.84
CA SER A 275 -18.23 -29.03 -40.01
C SER A 275 -18.65 -29.94 -41.19
N ALA A 276 -19.69 -29.60 -41.97
CA ALA A 276 -20.03 -30.29 -43.22
C ALA A 276 -19.04 -30.00 -44.36
N THR A 277 -18.32 -28.88 -44.33
CA THR A 277 -17.25 -28.52 -45.27
C THR A 277 -15.90 -28.66 -44.57
N GLY A 278 -15.09 -29.65 -44.99
CA GLY A 278 -13.90 -30.07 -44.25
C GLY A 278 -12.77 -29.03 -44.22
N LEU A 279 -12.37 -28.62 -43.02
CA LEU A 279 -11.09 -27.97 -42.69
C LEU A 279 -10.47 -28.60 -41.43
N ALA A 280 -9.20 -28.27 -41.15
CA ALA A 280 -8.33 -29.02 -40.25
C ALA A 280 -8.72 -28.90 -38.75
N ALA A 281 -8.28 -29.87 -37.95
CA ALA A 281 -8.62 -29.94 -36.53
C ALA A 281 -7.55 -29.33 -35.62
N CYS A 282 -7.97 -28.57 -34.61
CA CYS A 282 -7.05 -28.01 -33.61
C CYS A 282 -6.47 -29.12 -32.71
N THR A 283 -5.32 -28.85 -32.10
CA THR A 283 -4.53 -29.80 -31.27
C THR A 283 -5.36 -30.49 -30.18
N ARG A 284 -6.35 -29.79 -29.61
CA ARG A 284 -7.22 -30.31 -28.55
C ARG A 284 -8.28 -31.30 -29.08
N CYS A 285 -8.78 -31.07 -30.29
CA CYS A 285 -9.71 -31.96 -30.98
C CYS A 285 -9.01 -33.19 -31.57
N ALA A 286 -7.79 -33.01 -32.10
CA ALA A 286 -6.90 -34.10 -32.52
C ALA A 286 -6.64 -35.08 -31.36
N ASN A 287 -6.29 -34.57 -30.18
CA ASN A 287 -6.05 -35.38 -28.97
C ASN A 287 -7.29 -36.08 -28.39
N ARG A 288 -8.50 -35.77 -28.87
CA ARG A 288 -9.77 -36.36 -28.40
C ARG A 288 -10.56 -37.09 -29.49
N ASN A 289 -10.01 -37.18 -30.71
CA ASN A 289 -10.62 -37.82 -31.88
C ASN A 289 -12.08 -37.36 -32.15
N ARG A 290 -12.36 -36.06 -31.96
CA ARG A 290 -13.65 -35.40 -32.24
C ARG A 290 -13.47 -34.32 -33.29
N ARG A 291 -14.50 -34.06 -34.10
CA ARG A 291 -14.46 -32.99 -35.13
C ARG A 291 -14.32 -31.61 -34.49
N CYS A 292 -13.56 -30.74 -35.14
CA CYS A 292 -13.18 -29.42 -34.63
C CYS A 292 -14.31 -28.39 -34.77
N SER A 293 -14.29 -27.40 -33.88
CA SER A 293 -15.43 -26.55 -33.59
C SER A 293 -15.22 -25.05 -33.86
N PHE A 294 -14.03 -24.58 -34.25
CA PHE A 294 -13.73 -23.15 -34.25
C PHE A 294 -12.93 -22.67 -35.47
N GLU A 295 -13.54 -21.74 -36.21
CA GLU A 295 -13.00 -21.10 -37.43
C GLU A 295 -12.00 -19.96 -37.14
N TRP A 296 -11.95 -19.47 -35.90
CA TRP A 296 -11.25 -18.22 -35.57
C TRP A 296 -9.76 -18.39 -35.23
N MET A 297 -9.35 -19.57 -34.73
CA MET A 297 -7.94 -19.85 -34.41
C MET A 297 -7.03 -19.93 -35.64
N GLU A 298 -7.52 -20.36 -36.80
CA GLU A 298 -6.70 -20.40 -38.03
C GLU A 298 -6.40 -18.99 -38.58
N ARG A 299 -7.34 -18.03 -38.43
CA ARG A 299 -7.15 -16.66 -38.93
C ARG A 299 -6.04 -15.89 -38.21
N ALA A 300 -5.81 -16.18 -36.93
CA ALA A 300 -4.69 -15.63 -36.17
C ALA A 300 -3.32 -16.14 -36.67
N ALA A 301 -3.24 -17.40 -37.13
CA ALA A 301 -2.00 -18.03 -37.60
C ALA A 301 -1.62 -17.67 -39.05
N VAL A 302 -2.58 -17.30 -39.90
CA VAL A 302 -2.31 -16.91 -41.30
C VAL A 302 -1.72 -15.48 -41.39
N SER A 303 -2.03 -14.61 -40.43
CA SER A 303 -1.52 -13.23 -40.41
C SER A 303 0.00 -13.12 -40.13
N SER A 304 0.63 -14.16 -39.58
CA SER A 304 2.04 -14.13 -39.16
C SER A 304 3.03 -14.69 -40.19
N ASN A 305 2.56 -15.34 -41.27
CA ASN A 305 3.43 -16.16 -42.15
C ASN A 305 3.76 -15.56 -43.53
N ASN A 306 3.42 -14.30 -43.81
CA ASN A 306 3.71 -13.67 -45.11
C ASN A 306 4.33 -12.26 -44.97
N ARG A 307 5.63 -12.17 -44.66
CA ARG A 307 6.49 -11.00 -45.03
C ARG A 307 8.01 -11.17 -44.81
N THR A 308 8.63 -11.97 -45.68
CA THR A 308 10.06 -11.88 -46.10
C THR A 308 10.18 -12.67 -47.42
N LEU A 309 10.90 -12.27 -48.46
CA LEU A 309 11.62 -11.06 -48.87
C LEU A 309 11.36 -10.85 -50.38
N ILE A 310 11.63 -9.66 -50.95
CA ILE A 310 12.27 -9.51 -52.28
C ILE A 310 12.70 -8.04 -52.52
N SER A 311 13.79 -7.90 -53.26
CA SER A 311 14.67 -6.75 -53.43
C SER A 311 14.13 -5.53 -54.20
N ASN A 312 14.71 -4.36 -53.85
CA ASN A 312 15.12 -3.25 -54.73
C ASN A 312 14.75 -3.34 -56.23
N ARG A 313 14.03 -2.33 -56.75
CA ARG A 313 14.36 -1.67 -58.04
C ARG A 313 13.75 -0.26 -58.14
N ARG A 314 14.31 0.53 -59.06
CA ARG A 314 14.15 1.99 -59.16
C ARG A 314 12.91 2.44 -59.94
N ASP A 315 12.65 3.74 -59.76
CA ASP A 315 12.35 4.74 -60.80
C ASP A 315 10.90 5.13 -61.18
N GLN A 316 10.74 6.46 -61.16
CA GLN A 316 9.91 7.34 -62.01
C GLN A 316 8.42 7.58 -61.70
N ARG A 317 8.08 8.89 -61.74
CA ARG A 317 6.73 9.50 -61.73
C ARG A 317 6.05 9.32 -63.10
N PRO A 318 4.77 9.74 -63.24
CA PRO A 318 4.59 11.08 -63.83
C PRO A 318 3.53 11.97 -63.13
N SER A 319 3.68 13.28 -63.35
CA SER A 319 2.69 14.35 -63.12
C SER A 319 1.88 14.58 -64.43
N PRO A 320 1.06 15.65 -64.64
CA PRO A 320 0.61 16.74 -63.74
C PRO A 320 -0.90 17.08 -63.85
N LEU A 321 -1.35 18.11 -63.14
CA LEU A 321 -2.05 19.28 -63.72
C LEU A 321 -2.03 20.47 -62.75
N THR A 322 -2.23 21.68 -63.29
CA THR A 322 -1.88 22.99 -62.69
C THR A 322 -3.10 23.89 -62.52
N ASP A 323 -3.10 24.80 -61.53
CA ASP A 323 -3.26 26.26 -61.81
C ASP A 323 -2.82 27.17 -60.64
N SER A 324 -3.02 28.49 -60.78
CA SER A 324 -2.25 29.58 -60.13
C SER A 324 -3.07 30.91 -60.01
N SER A 325 -2.60 32.08 -59.54
CA SER A 325 -1.29 32.57 -59.04
C SER A 325 -1.42 33.34 -57.67
N PRO A 326 -1.16 34.68 -57.42
CA PRO A 326 -0.73 35.15 -56.07
C PRO A 326 -1.41 36.44 -55.50
N ILE A 327 -0.95 36.96 -54.33
CA ILE A 327 -0.69 38.39 -54.01
C ILE A 327 -0.14 38.57 -52.56
N GLN A 328 0.52 39.73 -52.29
CA GLN A 328 1.39 40.08 -51.16
C GLN A 328 0.67 40.68 -49.92
N VAL A 329 1.41 40.88 -48.80
CA VAL A 329 1.38 41.97 -47.75
C VAL A 329 1.90 41.41 -46.40
N VAL A 330 2.71 42.04 -45.53
CA VAL A 330 3.67 43.20 -45.51
C VAL A 330 4.62 43.00 -44.29
N GLU A 331 5.81 43.62 -44.25
CA GLU A 331 6.73 43.64 -43.07
C GLU A 331 6.39 44.75 -42.04
N GLY A 332 6.83 44.62 -40.77
CA GLY A 332 6.98 45.81 -39.90
C GLY A 332 7.14 45.62 -38.39
N SER A 333 8.39 45.65 -37.90
CA SER A 333 8.84 46.28 -36.63
C SER A 333 8.43 45.72 -35.24
N LEU A 334 9.19 45.85 -34.13
CA LEU A 334 10.63 45.99 -33.83
C LEU A 334 10.81 45.91 -32.29
N ILE A 335 11.60 44.94 -31.75
CA ILE A 335 12.59 45.00 -30.61
C ILE A 335 12.19 45.67 -29.24
N PRO A 336 12.70 45.25 -28.03
CA PRO A 336 13.69 44.19 -27.71
C PRO A 336 13.23 43.11 -26.67
N ARG A 337 13.89 41.94 -26.73
CA ARG A 337 14.22 41.16 -25.51
C ARG A 337 15.63 41.52 -25.08
N GLN A 338 15.86 41.81 -23.80
CA GLN A 338 17.22 41.81 -23.25
C GLN A 338 17.69 40.38 -22.98
N GLN A 339 18.93 40.10 -23.36
CA GLN A 339 19.60 38.83 -23.09
C GLN A 339 20.18 38.84 -21.67
N ASN A 340 20.15 37.69 -20.99
CA ASN A 340 21.27 37.28 -20.16
C ASN A 340 21.51 35.79 -20.39
N SER A 341 22.54 35.47 -21.17
CA SER A 341 23.07 34.12 -21.30
C SER A 341 23.90 33.79 -20.06
N MET A 342 23.89 32.52 -19.64
CA MET A 342 25.08 31.74 -19.21
C MET A 342 24.61 30.38 -18.69
N LEU A 343 24.74 29.33 -19.51
CA LEU A 343 24.76 27.92 -19.08
C LEU A 343 25.32 27.10 -20.25
N GLY A 344 26.64 26.90 -20.22
CA GLY A 344 27.34 25.99 -21.14
C GLY A 344 27.30 24.56 -20.61
N SER A 345 27.12 23.60 -21.50
CA SER A 345 27.17 22.17 -21.20
C SER A 345 28.56 21.71 -20.75
N PRO A 346 28.71 20.86 -19.72
CA PRO A 346 29.99 20.30 -19.33
C PRO A 346 30.42 19.19 -20.32
N SER A 347 31.64 19.31 -20.84
CA SER A 347 32.36 18.23 -21.53
C SER A 347 33.28 17.50 -20.55
N GLU A 348 33.40 16.19 -20.71
CA GLU A 348 34.30 15.29 -19.97
C GLU A 348 35.73 15.86 -19.84
N ARG A 349 36.27 15.88 -18.61
CA ARG A 349 37.71 15.93 -18.31
C ARG A 349 38.02 15.18 -17.03
N GLU A 350 39.23 14.64 -17.00
CA GLU A 350 39.75 13.70 -16.00
C GLU A 350 39.93 14.35 -14.60
N GLU A 351 39.74 13.55 -13.55
CA GLU A 351 40.07 13.95 -12.17
C GLU A 351 41.59 13.83 -11.95
N GLU A 352 42.28 14.96 -11.73
CA GLU A 352 43.62 14.99 -11.13
C GLU A 352 43.51 15.38 -9.64
N ASP A 353 44.28 14.69 -8.80
CA ASP A 353 44.38 14.96 -7.36
C ASP A 353 44.90 16.39 -7.09
N ALA A 354 44.14 17.17 -6.32
CA ALA A 354 44.62 18.43 -5.75
C ALA A 354 44.12 18.62 -4.32
N SER A 355 45.04 18.51 -3.37
CA SER A 355 44.89 19.06 -2.03
C SER A 355 44.99 20.58 -2.08
N ASP A 356 44.01 21.31 -1.54
CA ASP A 356 44.28 22.58 -0.87
C ASP A 356 43.12 23.03 0.05
N ASP A 357 43.44 23.20 1.33
CA ASP A 357 42.65 23.99 2.27
C ASP A 357 42.94 25.48 2.00
N ASN A 358 41.98 26.25 1.47
CA ASN A 358 41.73 27.66 1.83
C ASN A 358 40.65 28.32 0.95
N TRP A 359 39.39 28.28 1.38
CA TRP A 359 38.46 29.40 1.12
C TRP A 359 37.28 29.40 2.10
N TYR A 360 37.41 30.13 3.20
CA TYR A 360 36.37 30.95 3.84
C TYR A 360 37.01 31.70 5.02
N GLY A 361 36.60 32.95 5.25
CA GLY A 361 37.16 33.79 6.31
C GLY A 361 36.91 33.20 7.71
N SER A 362 37.86 33.43 8.62
CA SER A 362 37.90 32.83 9.96
C SER A 362 36.58 32.97 10.74
N PRO A 363 35.85 31.88 11.00
CA PRO A 363 34.86 31.86 12.07
C PRO A 363 35.62 31.92 13.40
N THR A 364 34.99 32.51 14.42
CA THR A 364 35.39 32.30 15.82
C THR A 364 35.52 30.80 16.13
N PRO A 365 36.44 30.38 17.02
CA PRO A 365 36.65 28.97 17.30
C PRO A 365 35.45 28.38 18.04
N PHE A 366 34.47 27.89 17.28
CA PHE A 366 33.37 27.11 17.80
C PHE A 366 33.91 25.82 18.42
N THR A 367 33.67 25.68 19.72
CA THR A 367 33.96 24.46 20.47
C THR A 367 33.38 23.25 19.72
N PRO A 368 34.13 22.16 19.52
CA PRO A 368 33.54 20.96 18.94
C PRO A 368 32.35 20.51 19.80
N ALA A 369 31.26 20.15 19.12
CA ALA A 369 30.03 19.67 19.77
C ALA A 369 30.38 18.64 20.85
N PRO A 370 29.96 18.82 22.12
CA PRO A 370 30.22 17.84 23.17
C PRO A 370 29.71 16.48 22.71
N ALA A 371 30.56 15.45 22.81
CA ALA A 371 30.20 14.10 22.39
C ALA A 371 28.96 13.65 23.17
N VAL A 372 27.86 13.42 22.45
CA VAL A 372 26.63 12.91 23.04
C VAL A 372 26.96 11.58 23.71
N ASN A 373 26.69 11.47 25.01
CA ASN A 373 26.85 10.20 25.72
C ASN A 373 26.01 9.13 24.98
N THR A 374 26.60 7.95 24.76
CA THR A 374 25.97 6.82 24.08
C THR A 374 24.58 6.52 24.63
N ASP A 375 24.37 6.58 25.95
CA ASP A 375 23.04 6.34 26.56
C ASP A 375 21.96 7.31 26.05
N ILE A 376 22.34 8.55 25.75
CA ILE A 376 21.42 9.60 25.25
C ILE A 376 21.21 9.42 23.75
N ALA A 377 22.28 9.12 23.01
CA ALA A 377 22.20 8.82 21.59
C ALA A 377 21.28 7.62 21.29
N ASP A 378 21.40 6.55 22.08
CA ASP A 378 20.56 5.36 22.00
C ASP A 378 19.11 5.67 22.38
N TRP A 379 18.87 6.38 23.50
CA TRP A 379 17.51 6.78 23.89
C TRP A 379 16.81 7.66 22.84
N LEU A 380 17.53 8.61 22.22
CA LEU A 380 16.99 9.45 21.15
C LEU A 380 16.61 8.64 19.90
N TYR A 381 17.35 7.58 19.63
CA TYR A 381 17.09 6.67 18.53
C TYR A 381 15.89 5.75 18.82
N THR A 382 15.82 5.15 20.03
CA THR A 382 14.63 4.41 20.50
C THR A 382 13.37 5.28 20.50
N MET A 383 13.46 6.53 20.99
CA MET A 383 12.35 7.48 20.95
C MET A 383 11.87 7.74 19.51
N TYR A 384 12.77 7.74 18.51
CA TYR A 384 12.39 7.88 17.11
C TYR A 384 11.73 6.61 16.56
N GLU A 385 12.39 5.45 16.67
CA GLU A 385 11.92 4.18 16.11
C GLU A 385 10.58 3.75 16.72
N ASP A 386 10.45 3.86 18.05
CA ASP A 386 9.19 3.58 18.72
C ASP A 386 8.17 4.68 18.36
N VAL A 387 8.34 5.92 18.82
CA VAL A 387 7.24 6.91 18.84
C VAL A 387 6.91 7.50 17.47
N PHE A 388 7.91 7.79 16.63
CA PHE A 388 7.72 8.59 15.41
C PHE A 388 7.79 7.79 14.11
N GLU A 389 8.61 6.74 14.04
CA GLU A 389 8.71 5.93 12.83
C GLU A 389 7.42 5.12 12.58
N ALA A 390 6.65 4.79 13.63
CA ALA A 390 5.29 4.26 13.51
C ALA A 390 4.29 5.28 12.93
N VAL A 391 4.38 6.55 13.34
CA VAL A 391 3.51 7.65 12.84
C VAL A 391 3.82 7.94 11.38
N PHE A 392 5.08 8.21 11.04
CA PHE A 392 5.48 8.44 9.66
C PHE A 392 5.29 7.18 8.78
N GLY A 393 5.46 5.98 9.35
CA GLY A 393 5.18 4.70 8.69
C GLY A 393 3.68 4.50 8.38
N SER A 394 2.78 5.13 9.15
CA SER A 394 1.34 5.18 8.84
C SER A 394 1.07 5.91 7.52
N TRP A 395 1.77 7.02 7.27
CA TRP A 395 1.61 7.84 6.06
C TRP A 395 2.08 7.12 4.79
N LEU A 396 3.13 6.31 4.95
CA LEU A 396 3.72 5.49 3.90
C LEU A 396 3.06 4.10 3.80
N GLY A 397 2.17 3.74 4.72
CA GLY A 397 1.54 2.43 4.79
C GLY A 397 0.47 2.19 3.72
N ASN A 398 0.19 0.91 3.46
CA ASN A 398 -0.72 0.43 2.40
C ASN A 398 -2.15 1.03 2.43
N TYR A 399 -2.59 1.53 3.59
CA TYR A 399 -3.89 2.18 3.71
C TYR A 399 -3.85 3.65 3.21
N SER A 400 -2.78 4.40 3.53
CA SER A 400 -2.70 5.86 3.36
C SER A 400 -2.26 6.32 1.97
N CYS A 401 -1.61 5.43 1.20
CA CYS A 401 -1.12 5.74 -0.15
C CYS A 401 -2.17 5.37 -1.22
N PRO A 402 -2.73 6.33 -1.99
CA PRO A 402 -3.75 6.05 -3.01
C PRO A 402 -3.21 5.22 -4.18
N PHE A 403 -1.89 5.19 -4.41
CA PHE A 403 -1.27 4.36 -5.45
C PHE A 403 -1.30 2.85 -5.14
N VAL A 404 -1.48 2.47 -3.87
CA VAL A 404 -1.52 1.08 -3.37
C VAL A 404 -2.97 0.60 -3.18
N PHE A 405 -3.94 1.44 -3.54
CA PHE A 405 -5.38 1.22 -3.32
C PHE A 405 -5.91 0.03 -4.11
N GLY A 406 -5.97 -1.14 -3.46
CA GLY A 406 -6.60 -2.36 -3.99
C GLY A 406 -5.76 -3.64 -3.90
N GLU A 407 -4.45 -3.54 -3.63
CA GLU A 407 -3.52 -4.69 -3.65
C GLU A 407 -3.77 -5.72 -2.53
N HIS A 408 -4.56 -5.35 -1.51
CA HIS A 408 -4.95 -6.23 -0.39
C HIS A 408 -5.66 -7.54 -0.78
N ARG A 409 -6.07 -7.74 -2.03
CA ARG A 409 -6.67 -9.02 -2.49
C ARG A 409 -5.67 -10.14 -2.76
N HIS A 410 -4.35 -9.88 -2.73
CA HIS A 410 -3.33 -10.90 -3.00
C HIS A 410 -2.61 -11.45 -1.75
N LEU A 411 -2.88 -10.91 -0.55
CA LEU A 411 -2.10 -11.20 0.67
C LEU A 411 -2.72 -12.25 1.62
N GLU A 412 -3.82 -12.92 1.26
CA GLU A 412 -4.39 -14.03 2.06
C GLU A 412 -3.78 -15.42 1.75
N ASN A 413 -2.87 -15.51 0.78
CA ASN A 413 -2.22 -16.78 0.42
C ASN A 413 -0.92 -16.99 1.21
N GLY A 414 -0.92 -18.01 2.05
CA GLY A 414 0.10 -18.19 3.08
C GLY A 414 1.50 -18.49 2.55
N SER A 415 2.44 -17.61 2.89
CA SER A 415 3.79 -18.02 3.26
C SER A 415 3.96 -17.77 4.76
N SER A 416 4.41 -18.79 5.50
CA SER A 416 5.03 -18.52 6.80
C SER A 416 6.37 -17.83 6.53
N GLU A 417 6.73 -16.84 7.35
CA GLU A 417 7.94 -16.00 7.16
C GLU A 417 7.99 -15.17 5.86
N ARG A 418 6.87 -14.55 5.51
CA ARG A 418 6.91 -13.16 5.03
C ARG A 418 6.02 -12.32 5.93
N THR A 419 6.62 -11.34 6.60
CA THR A 419 5.84 -10.33 7.33
C THR A 419 4.85 -9.71 6.35
N PRO A 420 3.54 -9.61 6.67
CA PRO A 420 2.71 -8.66 5.95
C PRO A 420 3.42 -7.30 6.08
N LEU A 421 3.60 -6.57 4.97
CA LEU A 421 4.28 -5.26 4.96
C LEU A 421 3.83 -4.46 6.19
N ALA A 422 4.77 -4.32 7.13
CA ALA A 422 4.40 -4.26 8.53
C ALA A 422 3.54 -3.04 8.83
N LEU A 423 2.65 -3.16 9.82
CA LEU A 423 1.77 -2.06 10.24
C LEU A 423 2.57 -0.78 10.60
N SER A 424 3.86 -0.94 10.92
CA SER A 424 4.94 0.04 10.77
C SER A 424 6.10 -0.53 9.92
N ILE A 425 6.45 0.10 8.80
CA ILE A 425 7.72 -0.14 8.09
C ILE A 425 8.71 0.94 8.52
N SER A 426 9.92 0.54 8.91
CA SER A 426 11.00 1.50 9.19
C SER A 426 11.39 2.24 7.90
N ILE A 427 11.19 3.57 7.90
CA ILE A 427 11.45 4.45 6.75
C ILE A 427 12.96 4.56 6.52
N SER A 428 13.74 4.59 7.59
CA SER A 428 15.19 4.61 7.51
C SER A 428 15.74 3.31 6.89
N SER A 429 15.16 2.16 7.25
CA SER A 429 15.43 0.87 6.60
C SER A 429 14.99 0.84 5.14
N LEU A 430 13.80 1.35 4.83
CA LEU A 430 13.26 1.42 3.47
C LEU A 430 14.15 2.27 2.56
N CYS A 431 14.58 3.45 3.02
CA CYS A 431 15.51 4.31 2.27
C CYS A 431 16.88 3.65 2.03
N ARG A 432 17.38 2.84 2.98
CA ARG A 432 18.60 2.04 2.79
C ARG A 432 18.42 0.95 1.72
N GLN A 433 17.29 0.24 1.73
CA GLN A 433 16.95 -0.77 0.73
C GLN A 433 16.86 -0.15 -0.67
N PHE A 434 16.17 0.98 -0.80
CA PHE A 434 16.07 1.73 -2.05
C PHE A 434 17.42 2.22 -2.60
N ASP A 435 18.28 2.78 -1.74
CA ASP A 435 19.62 3.21 -2.13
C ASP A 435 20.48 2.03 -2.61
N GLN A 436 20.25 0.82 -2.09
CA GLN A 436 20.91 -0.38 -2.59
C GLN A 436 20.32 -0.81 -3.94
N TRP A 437 19.00 -0.87 -4.07
CA TRP A 437 18.32 -1.26 -5.31
C TRP A 437 18.67 -0.36 -6.50
N MET A 438 18.84 0.96 -6.29
CA MET A 438 19.32 1.87 -7.34
C MET A 438 20.72 1.50 -7.84
N LYS A 439 21.65 1.11 -6.94
CA LYS A 439 22.99 0.62 -7.33
C LYS A 439 22.90 -0.71 -8.08
N ASP A 440 22.04 -1.62 -7.61
CA ASP A 440 21.86 -2.95 -8.21
C ASP A 440 21.31 -2.85 -9.65
N LEU A 441 20.42 -1.88 -9.91
CA LEU A 441 19.92 -1.55 -11.25
C LEU A 441 21.02 -0.94 -12.14
N GLU A 442 21.87 -0.08 -11.60
CA GLU A 442 22.98 0.54 -12.33
C GLU A 442 24.08 -0.46 -12.69
N ALA A 443 24.38 -1.41 -11.80
CA ALA A 443 25.28 -2.53 -12.07
C ALA A 443 24.74 -3.48 -13.16
N GLN A 444 23.43 -3.57 -13.35
CA GLN A 444 22.80 -4.35 -14.43
C GLN A 444 22.77 -3.62 -15.78
N GLY A 445 22.72 -2.28 -15.77
CA GLY A 445 22.70 -1.46 -16.99
C GLY A 445 24.05 -1.36 -17.72
N ASN A 446 25.15 -1.51 -16.98
CA ASN A 446 26.50 -1.52 -17.54
C ASN A 446 26.92 -2.95 -17.95
N ASP A 447 27.09 -3.21 -19.25
CA ASP A 447 27.52 -4.51 -19.80
C ASP A 447 28.97 -4.95 -19.41
N VAL A 448 29.63 -4.18 -18.54
CA VAL A 448 30.91 -4.52 -17.92
C VAL A 448 30.64 -4.97 -16.48
N ALA A 449 30.88 -6.25 -16.19
CA ALA A 449 30.75 -6.79 -14.84
C ALA A 449 31.72 -6.08 -13.88
N SER A 450 31.21 -5.10 -13.12
CA SER A 450 31.97 -4.37 -12.11
C SER A 450 32.06 -5.19 -10.81
N ASP A 451 32.82 -6.28 -10.84
CA ASP A 451 33.32 -7.00 -9.66
C ASP A 451 34.36 -6.16 -8.86
N GLN A 452 34.35 -4.83 -9.05
CA GLN A 452 35.22 -3.90 -8.35
C GLN A 452 34.56 -3.56 -7.01
N ALA A 453 35.25 -3.89 -5.92
CA ALA A 453 34.85 -3.46 -4.59
C ALA A 453 34.74 -1.93 -4.53
N PRO A 454 33.75 -1.36 -3.81
CA PRO A 454 33.51 0.07 -3.77
C PRO A 454 34.76 0.83 -3.34
N THR A 455 35.05 1.93 -4.03
CA THR A 455 36.24 2.74 -3.78
C THR A 455 36.24 3.29 -2.35
N GLN A 456 37.41 3.58 -1.79
CA GLN A 456 37.49 4.20 -0.46
C GLN A 456 36.74 5.55 -0.41
N ALA A 457 36.65 6.25 -1.55
CA ALA A 457 35.88 7.47 -1.69
C ALA A 457 34.36 7.22 -1.58
N GLU A 458 33.83 6.17 -2.20
CA GLU A 458 32.41 5.78 -2.10
C GLU A 458 32.06 5.31 -0.69
N VAL A 459 32.88 4.43 -0.09
CA VAL A 459 32.68 3.98 1.31
C VAL A 459 32.69 5.17 2.28
N LYS A 460 33.54 6.18 2.04
CA LYS A 460 33.55 7.44 2.82
C LYS A 460 32.29 8.29 2.57
N LYS A 461 31.80 8.37 1.32
CA LYS A 461 30.55 9.07 0.96
C LYS A 461 29.33 8.42 1.62
N GLU A 462 29.25 7.08 1.66
CA GLU A 462 28.14 6.36 2.29
C GLU A 462 28.11 6.51 3.81
N ARG A 463 29.24 6.27 4.49
CA ARG A 463 29.36 6.49 5.95
C ARG A 463 28.98 7.92 6.35
N GLN A 464 29.27 8.90 5.50
CA GLN A 464 28.88 10.28 5.72
C GLN A 464 27.37 10.50 5.61
N ILE A 465 26.68 9.83 4.68
CA ILE A 465 25.21 9.90 4.55
C ILE A 465 24.52 9.24 5.76
N ASP A 466 24.98 8.04 6.16
CA ASP A 466 24.43 7.36 7.34
C ASP A 466 24.69 8.15 8.63
N HIS A 467 25.86 8.79 8.76
CA HIS A 467 26.15 9.69 9.89
C HIS A 467 25.18 10.88 9.95
N CYS A 468 24.96 11.56 8.82
CA CYS A 468 24.03 12.70 8.75
C CYS A 468 22.59 12.24 9.08
N LEU A 469 22.15 11.09 8.58
CA LEU A 469 20.81 10.56 8.85
C LEU A 469 20.62 10.21 10.34
N ASN A 470 21.62 9.58 10.97
CA ASN A 470 21.57 9.27 12.40
C ASN A 470 21.58 10.56 13.25
N GLN A 471 22.37 11.57 12.87
CA GLN A 471 22.31 12.91 13.50
C GLN A 471 20.95 13.58 13.31
N ALA A 472 20.31 13.43 12.13
CA ALA A 472 18.97 13.97 11.86
C ALA A 472 17.90 13.36 12.76
N ILE A 473 17.93 12.03 12.91
CA ILE A 473 17.08 11.29 13.85
C ILE A 473 17.29 11.79 15.29
N GLN A 474 18.54 11.86 15.76
CA GLN A 474 18.86 12.32 17.11
C GLN A 474 18.42 13.77 17.35
N THR A 475 18.68 14.67 16.41
CA THR A 475 18.30 16.09 16.50
C THR A 475 16.79 16.28 16.46
N PHE A 476 16.08 15.48 15.66
CA PHE A 476 14.62 15.46 15.62
C PHE A 476 14.04 15.06 16.98
N SER A 477 14.51 13.95 17.55
CA SER A 477 14.07 13.44 18.86
C SER A 477 14.49 14.30 20.05
N ALA A 478 15.56 15.09 19.93
CA ALA A 478 16.14 15.84 21.05
C ALA A 478 15.17 16.85 21.68
N ARG A 479 14.17 17.32 20.92
CA ARG A 479 13.16 18.27 21.43
C ARG A 479 12.32 17.74 22.60
N TRP A 480 12.24 16.42 22.79
CA TRP A 480 11.49 15.78 23.89
C TRP A 480 12.34 15.42 25.12
N LEU A 481 13.67 15.65 25.09
CA LEU A 481 14.54 15.51 26.27
C LEU A 481 14.03 16.29 27.51
N PRO A 482 13.46 17.50 27.41
CA PRO A 482 12.96 18.22 28.58
C PRO A 482 11.74 17.57 29.26
N LEU A 483 11.05 16.62 28.61
CA LEU A 483 9.89 15.92 29.18
C LEU A 483 10.28 14.76 30.11
N THR A 484 11.49 14.20 29.96
CA THR A 484 11.93 13.03 30.74
C THR A 484 12.83 13.35 31.93
N PHE A 485 13.12 14.64 32.20
CA PHE A 485 14.00 15.07 33.29
C PHE A 485 13.47 16.33 34.00
N GLU A 486 13.22 16.23 35.31
CA GLU A 486 12.63 17.34 36.08
C GLU A 486 13.65 18.36 36.59
N SER A 487 14.91 17.94 36.78
CA SER A 487 15.97 18.73 37.45
C SER A 487 16.38 20.01 36.69
N PRO A 488 16.38 21.20 37.33
CA PRO A 488 16.73 22.47 36.67
C PRO A 488 18.15 22.51 36.07
N LEU A 489 19.14 21.91 36.76
CA LEU A 489 20.52 21.81 36.29
C LEU A 489 20.63 20.99 34.99
N HIS A 490 19.76 19.99 34.83
CA HIS A 490 19.72 19.16 33.62
C HIS A 490 19.05 19.89 32.45
N LYS A 491 18.05 20.74 32.68
CA LYS A 491 17.35 21.51 31.63
C LYS A 491 18.26 22.48 30.88
N ALA A 492 19.23 23.09 31.58
CA ALA A 492 20.24 23.94 30.94
C ALA A 492 21.14 23.12 29.98
N ALA A 493 21.75 22.04 30.49
CA ALA A 493 22.59 21.14 29.70
C ALA A 493 21.86 20.48 28.52
N GLN A 494 20.56 20.19 28.66
CA GLN A 494 19.72 19.69 27.57
C GLN A 494 19.49 20.74 26.48
N THR A 495 19.30 22.01 26.86
CA THR A 495 19.11 23.09 25.88
C THR A 495 20.40 23.28 25.07
N GLU A 496 21.56 23.30 25.74
CA GLU A 496 22.89 23.32 25.11
C GLU A 496 23.11 22.10 24.18
N LEU A 497 22.71 20.90 24.60
CA LEU A 497 22.78 19.69 23.78
C LEU A 497 21.89 19.77 22.52
N ILE A 498 20.66 20.26 22.64
CA ILE A 498 19.73 20.43 21.51
C ILE A 498 20.28 21.43 20.49
N GLU A 499 20.80 22.56 20.97
CA GLU A 499 21.47 23.56 20.13
C GLU A 499 22.72 23.00 19.44
N SER A 500 23.56 22.26 20.19
CA SER A 500 24.76 21.60 19.67
C SER A 500 24.44 20.59 18.58
N LEU A 501 23.42 19.75 18.78
CA LEU A 501 22.92 18.78 17.80
C LEU A 501 22.44 19.49 16.52
N TRP A 502 21.63 20.54 16.67
CA TRP A 502 21.12 21.33 15.53
C TRP A 502 22.25 22.00 14.74
N ARG A 503 23.21 22.64 15.41
CA ARG A 503 24.40 23.26 14.79
C ARG A 503 25.26 22.23 14.06
N GLY A 504 25.50 21.07 14.68
CA GLY A 504 26.26 19.97 14.11
C GLY A 504 25.63 19.43 12.82
N LEU A 505 24.36 19.03 12.91
CA LEU A 505 23.58 18.55 11.77
C LEU A 505 23.55 19.57 10.63
N ARG A 506 23.28 20.85 10.91
CA ARG A 506 23.21 21.90 9.89
C ARG A 506 24.53 22.08 9.12
N LYS A 507 25.67 21.92 9.81
CA LYS A 507 27.01 21.92 9.20
C LYS A 507 27.27 20.67 8.34
N ASP A 508 26.75 19.52 8.75
CA ASP A 508 26.92 18.25 8.05
C ASP A 508 25.99 18.12 6.82
N LEU A 509 24.81 18.75 6.83
CA LEU A 509 23.87 18.78 5.69
C LEU A 509 24.47 19.35 4.41
N ILE A 510 25.32 20.38 4.49
CA ILE A 510 26.04 20.96 3.33
C ILE A 510 26.77 19.86 2.54
N LYS A 511 27.24 18.81 3.22
CA LYS A 511 28.06 17.74 2.66
C LYS A 511 27.23 16.69 1.90
N ILE A 512 25.90 16.65 2.10
CA ILE A 512 24.98 15.70 1.48
C ILE A 512 23.87 16.33 0.64
N ILE A 513 23.63 17.64 0.73
CA ILE A 513 22.49 18.32 0.09
C ILE A 513 22.47 18.22 -1.44
N ASN A 514 23.63 18.04 -2.07
CA ASN A 514 23.76 17.84 -3.53
C ASN A 514 24.01 16.36 -3.91
N ARG A 515 23.70 15.41 -3.02
CA ARG A 515 23.89 13.96 -3.25
C ARG A 515 22.52 13.27 -3.30
N PRO A 516 21.90 13.12 -4.48
CA PRO A 516 20.55 12.55 -4.58
C PRO A 516 20.57 11.05 -4.24
N CYS A 517 19.98 10.72 -3.09
CA CYS A 517 19.68 9.38 -2.63
C CYS A 517 18.50 9.43 -1.64
N TYR A 518 17.85 8.30 -1.37
CA TYR A 518 16.68 8.25 -0.50
C TYR A 518 17.05 8.53 0.96
N ARG A 519 18.25 8.13 1.42
CA ARG A 519 18.74 8.52 2.76
C ARG A 519 18.99 10.03 2.90
N SER A 520 19.53 10.70 1.88
CA SER A 520 19.77 12.15 1.94
C SER A 520 18.46 12.92 1.85
N MET A 521 17.51 12.47 1.02
CA MET A 521 16.13 12.96 0.98
C MET A 521 15.47 12.88 2.37
N LEU A 522 15.50 11.71 3.02
CA LEU A 522 14.93 11.54 4.37
C LEU A 522 15.61 12.46 5.40
N CYS A 523 16.94 12.55 5.38
CA CYS A 523 17.70 13.44 6.27
C CYS A 523 17.30 14.92 6.11
N LEU A 524 17.13 15.39 4.87
CA LEU A 524 16.70 16.76 4.55
C LEU A 524 15.25 17.03 5.01
N PHE A 525 14.33 16.08 4.83
CA PHE A 525 12.95 16.21 5.35
C PHE A 525 12.90 16.19 6.88
N LEU A 526 13.66 15.30 7.54
CA LEU A 526 13.75 15.27 9.00
C LEU A 526 14.27 16.60 9.56
N PHE A 527 15.33 17.16 8.98
CA PHE A 527 15.84 18.48 9.37
C PHE A 527 14.82 19.60 9.17
N ALA A 528 14.06 19.58 8.06
CA ALA A 528 13.02 20.57 7.81
C ALA A 528 11.88 20.56 8.85
N MET A 529 11.69 19.43 9.54
CA MET A 529 10.76 19.32 10.68
C MET A 529 11.38 19.66 12.04
N VAL A 530 12.68 19.94 12.12
CA VAL A 530 13.32 20.34 13.38
C VAL A 530 13.04 21.83 13.63
N PRO A 531 12.32 22.19 14.71
CA PRO A 531 12.13 23.59 15.06
C PRO A 531 13.48 24.23 15.41
N ILE A 532 13.68 25.47 14.98
CA ILE A 532 14.89 26.24 15.28
C ILE A 532 14.99 26.41 16.80
N PRO A 533 16.10 26.02 17.45
CA PRO A 533 16.26 26.21 18.88
C PRO A 533 16.26 27.69 19.27
N ALA A 534 15.66 28.01 20.41
CA ALA A 534 15.46 29.40 20.85
C ALA A 534 16.75 30.15 21.25
N GLY A 535 17.89 29.47 21.38
CA GLY A 535 19.22 30.10 21.56
C GLY A 535 19.94 30.44 20.26
N ILE A 536 19.35 30.15 19.09
CA ILE A 536 19.90 30.52 17.78
C ILE A 536 19.53 31.98 17.46
N SER A 537 20.53 32.84 17.22
CA SER A 537 20.33 34.23 16.82
C SER A 537 19.78 34.32 15.39
N GLU A 538 19.17 35.45 15.02
CA GLU A 538 18.69 35.68 13.65
C GLU A 538 19.85 35.73 12.65
N GLU A 539 21.00 36.30 13.03
CA GLU A 539 22.22 36.27 12.23
C GLU A 539 22.74 34.85 11.96
N GLU A 540 22.69 33.97 12.98
CA GLU A 540 23.06 32.55 12.82
C GLU A 540 22.01 31.80 11.97
N GLU A 541 20.73 32.14 12.13
CA GLU A 541 19.63 31.60 11.32
C GLU A 541 19.79 31.95 9.83
N ASP A 542 20.14 33.19 9.49
CA ASP A 542 20.35 33.63 8.10
C ASP A 542 21.66 33.12 7.49
N SER A 543 22.71 32.87 8.29
CA SER A 543 24.06 32.56 7.77
C SER A 543 24.25 31.15 7.19
N GLY A 544 23.27 30.26 7.30
CA GLY A 544 23.39 28.84 6.92
C GLY A 544 22.22 28.34 6.08
N ILE A 545 22.17 27.03 5.81
CA ILE A 545 21.06 26.46 5.01
C ILE A 545 19.71 26.68 5.74
N PRO A 546 18.69 27.28 5.09
CA PRO A 546 17.34 27.38 5.64
C PRO A 546 16.58 26.05 5.52
N ALA A 547 15.71 25.74 6.48
CA ALA A 547 14.88 24.53 6.46
C ALA A 547 14.07 24.36 5.16
N GLN A 548 13.52 25.47 4.63
CA GLN A 548 12.79 25.49 3.37
C GLN A 548 13.66 25.05 2.17
N PHE A 549 14.95 25.40 2.15
CA PHE A 549 15.87 24.97 1.09
C PHE A 549 16.15 23.46 1.17
N CYS A 550 16.21 22.88 2.39
CA CYS A 550 16.27 21.43 2.57
C CYS A 550 15.04 20.72 2.01
N VAL A 551 13.82 21.25 2.20
CA VAL A 551 12.61 20.72 1.56
C VAL A 551 12.74 20.75 0.04
N GLN A 552 13.15 21.89 -0.54
CA GLN A 552 13.30 22.00 -1.99
C GLN A 552 14.35 21.03 -2.56
N ALA A 553 15.49 20.88 -1.91
CA ALA A 553 16.52 19.91 -2.28
C ALA A 553 16.03 18.45 -2.16
N ALA A 554 15.27 18.11 -1.11
CA ALA A 554 14.67 16.78 -0.95
C ALA A 554 13.65 16.46 -2.06
N LEU A 555 12.81 17.43 -2.44
CA LEU A 555 11.84 17.27 -3.53
C LEU A 555 12.54 17.15 -4.89
N GLN A 556 13.63 17.88 -5.11
CA GLN A 556 14.50 17.72 -6.28
C GLN A 556 15.21 16.36 -6.30
N HIS A 557 15.66 15.85 -5.15
CA HIS A 557 16.20 14.49 -5.04
C HIS A 557 15.17 13.46 -5.47
N VAL A 558 13.91 13.57 -5.02
CA VAL A 558 12.82 12.70 -5.49
C VAL A 558 12.66 12.79 -7.01
N GLN A 559 12.51 14.00 -7.58
CA GLN A 559 12.38 14.16 -9.03
C GLN A 559 13.56 13.55 -9.81
N HIS A 560 14.79 13.76 -9.34
CA HIS A 560 16.01 13.19 -9.93
C HIS A 560 16.02 11.67 -9.86
N LEU A 561 15.72 11.08 -8.69
CA LEU A 561 15.69 9.61 -8.51
C LEU A 561 14.63 8.95 -9.40
N ARG A 562 13.42 9.52 -9.47
CA ARG A 562 12.35 9.04 -10.38
C ARG A 562 12.74 9.16 -11.86
N ALA A 563 13.38 10.26 -12.25
CA ALA A 563 13.86 10.44 -13.62
C ALA A 563 15.00 9.47 -13.97
N ARG A 564 15.92 9.24 -13.02
CA ARG A 564 17.04 8.30 -13.12
C ARG A 564 16.53 6.86 -13.28
N GLN A 565 15.58 6.41 -12.46
CA GLN A 565 14.91 5.10 -12.63
C GLN A 565 14.34 4.95 -14.04
N ARG A 566 13.48 5.89 -14.49
CA ARG A 566 12.89 5.83 -15.85
C ARG A 566 13.95 5.80 -16.95
N SER A 567 15.08 6.47 -16.75
CA SER A 567 16.20 6.43 -17.69
C SER A 567 16.89 5.07 -17.70
N LEU A 568 17.06 4.42 -16.55
CA LEU A 568 17.62 3.06 -16.44
C LEU A 568 16.69 2.02 -17.08
N GLU A 569 15.37 2.17 -16.92
CA GLU A 569 14.35 1.37 -17.60
C GLU A 569 14.39 1.55 -19.14
N PHE A 570 14.76 2.74 -19.63
CA PHE A 570 14.82 3.05 -21.07
C PHE A 570 16.18 2.81 -21.74
N ASN A 571 17.28 2.71 -20.98
CA ASN A 571 18.63 2.61 -21.57
C ASN A 571 19.01 1.19 -22.03
N GLY A 572 18.06 0.25 -21.97
CA GLY A 572 18.23 -1.11 -22.47
C GLY A 572 18.33 -1.18 -23.99
N SER A 573 19.56 -1.04 -24.52
CA SER A 573 19.90 -1.24 -25.95
C SER A 573 19.77 -2.70 -26.44
N LYS A 574 18.94 -3.51 -25.76
CA LYS A 574 18.64 -4.92 -26.05
C LYS A 574 17.15 -5.10 -26.34
N VAL A 575 16.77 -4.79 -27.58
CA VAL A 575 15.78 -5.62 -28.28
C VAL A 575 16.45 -6.97 -28.55
N CYS A 576 16.52 -7.82 -27.53
CA CYS A 576 17.01 -9.19 -27.65
C CYS A 576 15.84 -10.13 -27.97
N PRO A 577 15.98 -11.06 -28.94
CA PRO A 577 14.97 -12.07 -29.19
C PRO A 577 14.78 -12.96 -27.96
N ILE A 578 13.53 -13.14 -27.52
CA ILE A 578 13.22 -14.00 -26.36
C ILE A 578 13.28 -15.47 -26.79
N SER A 579 14.49 -16.02 -26.77
CA SER A 579 14.77 -17.44 -26.56
C SER A 579 15.94 -17.55 -25.57
N ASP A 580 15.86 -18.54 -24.68
CA ASP A 580 16.98 -19.09 -23.90
C ASP A 580 17.43 -18.36 -22.61
N ARG A 581 16.59 -17.52 -21.98
CA ARG A 581 16.77 -17.09 -20.56
C ARG A 581 15.48 -17.05 -19.73
N VAL A 582 14.91 -18.21 -19.40
CA VAL A 582 13.66 -18.31 -18.62
C VAL A 582 13.87 -18.48 -17.09
N ALA A 583 15.10 -18.78 -16.64
CA ALA A 583 15.36 -19.11 -15.23
C ALA A 583 15.67 -17.91 -14.29
N ILE A 584 15.83 -16.69 -14.83
CA ILE A 584 16.25 -15.50 -14.04
C ILE A 584 15.14 -14.44 -13.95
N MET A 585 14.12 -14.47 -14.83
CA MET A 585 13.17 -13.37 -14.99
C MET A 585 12.04 -13.32 -13.94
N THR A 586 11.69 -14.43 -13.28
CA THR A 586 10.54 -14.45 -12.34
C THR A 586 10.79 -13.76 -11.00
N SER A 587 12.05 -13.59 -10.56
CA SER A 587 12.36 -12.76 -9.39
C SER A 587 12.45 -11.27 -9.73
N LEU A 588 12.89 -10.94 -10.95
CA LEU A 588 12.99 -9.56 -11.44
C LEU A 588 11.62 -8.89 -11.59
N ASP A 589 10.61 -9.59 -12.12
CA ASP A 589 9.25 -9.03 -12.26
C ASP A 589 8.64 -8.66 -10.90
N GLN A 590 8.74 -9.54 -9.88
CA GLN A 590 8.23 -9.23 -8.54
C GLN A 590 9.04 -8.12 -7.86
N PHE A 591 10.37 -8.15 -7.99
CA PHE A 591 11.27 -7.12 -7.45
C PHE A 591 10.97 -5.74 -8.04
N GLN A 592 10.68 -5.67 -9.34
CA GLN A 592 10.33 -4.42 -10.01
C GLN A 592 8.93 -3.92 -9.59
N ILE A 593 7.96 -4.82 -9.40
CA ILE A 593 6.61 -4.47 -8.88
C ILE A 593 6.70 -3.95 -7.44
N ASP A 594 7.44 -4.63 -6.56
CA ASP A 594 7.65 -4.23 -5.17
C ASP A 594 8.40 -2.89 -5.09
N PHE A 595 9.40 -2.65 -5.97
CA PHE A 595 10.06 -1.35 -6.09
C PHE A 595 9.08 -0.25 -6.52
N MET A 596 8.27 -0.47 -7.57
CA MET A 596 7.36 0.54 -8.13
C MET A 596 6.24 0.95 -7.16
N SER A 597 5.69 0.00 -6.39
CA SER A 597 4.68 0.31 -5.37
C SER A 597 5.29 1.12 -4.22
N MET A 598 6.48 0.75 -3.75
CA MET A 598 7.19 1.48 -2.71
C MET A 598 7.72 2.86 -3.19
N GLU A 599 8.10 3.00 -4.46
CA GLU A 599 8.54 4.29 -5.05
C GLU A 599 7.35 5.26 -5.14
N SER A 600 6.17 4.74 -5.47
CA SER A 600 4.91 5.48 -5.44
C SER A 600 4.53 5.93 -4.02
N ILE A 601 4.81 5.09 -3.01
CA ILE A 601 4.69 5.42 -1.58
C ILE A 601 5.62 6.60 -1.20
N ILE A 602 6.90 6.56 -1.56
CA ILE A 602 7.84 7.66 -1.28
C ILE A 602 7.42 8.95 -1.99
N TYR A 603 6.98 8.86 -3.25
CA TYR A 603 6.48 10.01 -3.98
C TYR A 603 5.21 10.60 -3.36
N TRP A 604 4.32 9.78 -2.80
CA TRP A 604 3.14 10.25 -2.07
C TRP A 604 3.50 11.01 -0.79
N ALA A 605 4.49 10.54 -0.02
CA ALA A 605 4.99 11.30 1.12
C ALA A 605 5.67 12.61 0.70
N ALA A 606 6.46 12.58 -0.38
CA ALA A 606 7.07 13.80 -0.92
C ALA A 606 6.01 14.83 -1.38
N LEU A 607 4.92 14.38 -2.01
CA LEU A 607 3.77 15.21 -2.37
C LEU A 607 3.03 15.74 -1.14
N THR A 608 3.01 14.96 -0.05
CA THR A 608 2.46 15.37 1.26
C THR A 608 3.29 16.51 1.87
N TYR A 609 4.62 16.39 1.90
CA TYR A 609 5.53 17.45 2.36
C TYR A 609 5.46 18.72 1.50
N ASP A 610 5.43 18.57 0.18
CA ASP A 610 5.35 19.70 -0.77
C ASP A 610 4.01 20.47 -0.60
N THR A 611 2.90 19.74 -0.51
CA THR A 611 1.57 20.33 -0.28
C THR A 611 1.47 20.99 1.09
N SER A 612 1.98 20.34 2.15
CA SER A 612 2.07 20.90 3.50
C SER A 612 2.84 22.21 3.50
N SER A 613 4.06 22.20 2.95
CA SER A 613 4.96 23.36 2.91
C SER A 613 4.36 24.51 2.10
N SER A 614 3.73 24.20 0.96
CA SER A 614 3.03 25.18 0.12
C SER A 614 1.86 25.84 0.87
N LEU A 615 1.11 25.08 1.67
CA LEU A 615 0.03 25.60 2.50
C LEU A 615 0.53 26.46 3.68
N THR A 616 1.48 25.95 4.47
CA THR A 616 1.92 26.56 5.73
C THR A 616 2.86 27.73 5.53
N PHE A 617 3.92 27.56 4.71
CA PHE A 617 4.90 28.60 4.41
C PHE A 617 4.48 29.52 3.25
N ASN A 618 3.31 29.30 2.64
CA ASN A 618 2.78 30.10 1.53
C ASN A 618 3.71 30.11 0.30
N THR A 619 4.30 28.96 -0.03
CA THR A 619 5.24 28.79 -1.15
C THR A 619 4.56 28.15 -2.36
N LYS A 620 5.16 28.26 -3.56
CA LYS A 620 4.77 27.41 -4.70
C LYS A 620 5.12 25.95 -4.41
N SER A 621 4.29 25.03 -4.90
CA SER A 621 4.57 23.58 -4.92
C SER A 621 5.57 23.24 -6.03
N LEU A 622 6.45 22.27 -5.77
CA LEU A 622 7.49 21.81 -6.73
C LEU A 622 7.15 20.51 -7.44
N LEU A 623 6.43 19.60 -6.79
CA LEU A 623 6.07 18.29 -7.36
C LEU A 623 4.76 18.31 -8.14
N SER A 624 3.89 19.27 -7.83
CA SER A 624 2.62 19.44 -8.53
C SER A 624 2.53 20.82 -9.17
N SER A 625 1.99 20.83 -10.38
CA SER A 625 1.85 21.99 -11.25
C SER A 625 0.98 23.09 -10.62
N GLY A 626 1.14 24.29 -11.18
CA GLY A 626 0.54 25.53 -10.67
C GLY A 626 -0.97 25.59 -10.81
N LEU A 627 -1.50 26.80 -10.58
CA LEU A 627 -2.91 27.16 -10.33
C LEU A 627 -4.01 26.17 -10.78
N LEU A 628 -4.07 25.81 -12.07
CA LEU A 628 -5.09 24.92 -12.64
C LEU A 628 -4.51 23.61 -13.24
N GLY A 629 -3.19 23.45 -13.24
CA GLY A 629 -2.53 22.27 -13.80
C GLY A 629 -2.68 21.03 -12.92
N TRP A 630 -2.66 21.20 -11.60
CA TRP A 630 -2.59 20.10 -10.63
C TRP A 630 -3.76 19.11 -10.76
N GLU A 631 -4.97 19.56 -11.13
CA GLU A 631 -6.13 18.69 -11.34
C GLU A 631 -5.94 17.69 -12.50
N SER A 632 -5.02 17.98 -13.44
CA SER A 632 -4.69 17.11 -14.57
C SER A 632 -3.68 16.01 -14.22
N GLU A 633 -3.05 16.04 -13.06
CA GLU A 633 -2.03 15.06 -12.68
C GLU A 633 -2.63 13.71 -12.27
N SER A 634 -1.90 12.63 -12.52
CA SER A 634 -2.34 11.27 -12.18
C SER A 634 -2.57 11.10 -10.68
N SER A 635 -1.72 11.68 -9.84
CA SER A 635 -1.80 11.62 -8.37
C SER A 635 -3.15 12.15 -7.85
N TRP A 636 -3.50 13.38 -8.24
CA TRP A 636 -4.72 14.04 -7.76
C TRP A 636 -5.99 13.49 -8.42
N ARG A 637 -5.91 13.03 -9.68
CA ARG A 637 -6.98 12.27 -10.32
C ARG A 637 -7.22 10.93 -9.62
N LEU A 638 -6.18 10.23 -9.19
CA LEU A 638 -6.30 8.97 -8.45
C LEU A 638 -6.97 9.18 -7.09
N VAL A 639 -6.55 10.19 -6.32
CA VAL A 639 -7.23 10.58 -5.06
C VAL A 639 -8.73 10.84 -5.27
N LYS A 640 -9.10 11.50 -6.38
CA LYS A 640 -10.50 11.70 -6.77
C LYS A 640 -11.22 10.39 -7.05
N THR A 641 -10.68 9.54 -7.92
CA THR A 641 -11.27 8.24 -8.25
C THR A 641 -11.41 7.33 -7.03
N CYS A 642 -10.40 7.24 -6.17
CA CYS A 642 -10.46 6.47 -4.91
C CYS A 642 -11.57 6.99 -3.98
N THR A 643 -11.80 8.31 -3.96
CA THR A 643 -12.86 8.93 -3.17
C THR A 643 -14.24 8.65 -3.74
N ASP A 644 -14.43 8.74 -5.05
CA ASP A 644 -15.70 8.39 -5.70
C ASP A 644 -16.05 6.90 -5.47
N ILE A 645 -15.05 6.01 -5.58
CA ILE A 645 -15.18 4.58 -5.25
C ILE A 645 -15.54 4.38 -3.77
N PHE A 646 -14.81 5.01 -2.86
CA PHE A 646 -15.04 4.90 -1.41
C PHE A 646 -16.42 5.45 -1.02
N HIS A 647 -16.84 6.58 -1.61
CA HIS A 647 -18.15 7.19 -1.39
C HIS A 647 -19.27 6.21 -1.71
N ASN A 648 -19.21 5.59 -2.90
CA ASN A 648 -20.22 4.63 -3.34
C ASN A 648 -20.20 3.34 -2.50
N GLN A 649 -19.01 2.81 -2.17
CA GLN A 649 -18.87 1.60 -1.33
C GLN A 649 -19.39 1.79 0.11
N THR A 650 -19.36 3.01 0.62
CA THR A 650 -19.74 3.34 2.01
C THR A 650 -21.07 4.08 2.14
N GLU A 651 -21.88 4.11 1.08
CA GLU A 651 -23.24 4.68 1.11
C GLU A 651 -24.09 4.06 2.23
N ASP A 652 -24.12 2.73 2.29
CA ASP A 652 -24.83 1.99 3.33
C ASP A 652 -24.33 2.30 4.75
N TRP A 653 -23.02 2.54 4.90
CA TRP A 653 -22.41 2.87 6.18
C TRP A 653 -22.84 4.25 6.67
N ARG A 654 -23.03 5.21 5.75
CA ARG A 654 -23.53 6.56 6.05
C ARG A 654 -25.04 6.57 6.32
N LEU A 655 -25.83 5.78 5.59
CA LEU A 655 -27.29 5.75 5.72
C LEU A 655 -27.79 4.89 6.89
N ARG A 656 -27.15 3.75 7.15
CA ARG A 656 -27.62 2.73 8.13
C ARG A 656 -26.71 2.61 9.36
N GLY A 657 -25.59 3.33 9.38
CA GLY A 657 -24.57 3.26 10.41
C GLY A 657 -23.50 2.19 10.11
N VAL A 658 -22.26 2.48 10.48
CA VAL A 658 -21.11 1.58 10.28
C VAL A 658 -20.86 0.69 11.49
N ILE A 659 -20.59 -0.59 11.26
CA ILE A 659 -19.97 -1.45 12.28
C ILE A 659 -18.48 -1.14 12.29
N VAL A 660 -18.05 -0.42 13.32
CA VAL A 660 -16.66 -0.01 13.51
C VAL A 660 -15.83 -1.22 13.94
N THR A 661 -15.08 -1.77 13.00
CA THR A 661 -14.02 -2.77 13.21
C THR A 661 -12.65 -2.11 12.99
N GLU A 662 -11.57 -2.77 13.42
CA GLU A 662 -10.18 -2.35 13.13
C GLU A 662 -9.96 -2.02 11.65
N GLU A 663 -10.33 -2.94 10.76
CA GLU A 663 -10.14 -2.79 9.31
C GLU A 663 -10.96 -1.61 8.77
N ASN A 664 -12.24 -1.49 9.16
CA ASN A 664 -13.10 -0.40 8.71
C ASN A 664 -12.59 0.96 9.20
N ALA A 665 -12.17 1.06 10.47
CA ALA A 665 -11.62 2.29 11.05
C ALA A 665 -10.34 2.72 10.31
N ASN A 666 -9.38 1.82 10.11
CA ASN A 666 -8.16 2.11 9.35
C ASN A 666 -8.46 2.57 7.92
N ARG A 667 -9.40 1.91 7.23
CA ARG A 667 -9.81 2.29 5.87
C ARG A 667 -10.50 3.66 5.81
N ILE A 668 -11.29 4.01 6.84
CA ILE A 668 -11.94 5.33 6.96
C ILE A 668 -10.90 6.43 7.20
N ILE A 669 -10.01 6.27 8.19
CA ILE A 669 -8.93 7.22 8.51
C ILE A 669 -8.11 7.49 7.25
N ALA A 670 -7.64 6.43 6.60
CA ALA A 670 -6.72 6.56 5.47
C ALA A 670 -7.35 7.26 4.26
N ALA A 671 -8.59 6.90 3.90
CA ALA A 671 -9.30 7.56 2.81
C ALA A 671 -9.61 9.03 3.15
N ALA A 672 -9.91 9.34 4.41
CA ALA A 672 -10.08 10.71 4.89
C ALA A 672 -8.75 11.51 4.83
N SER A 673 -7.63 10.93 5.25
CA SER A 673 -6.30 11.55 5.20
C SER A 673 -5.84 11.86 3.78
N ALA A 674 -6.10 10.97 2.82
CA ALA A 674 -5.82 11.22 1.41
C ALA A 674 -6.66 12.37 0.85
N TRP A 675 -7.94 12.47 1.22
CA TRP A 675 -8.79 13.59 0.81
C TRP A 675 -8.44 14.90 1.51
N LYS A 676 -8.11 14.87 2.82
CA LYS A 676 -7.58 16.00 3.58
C LYS A 676 -6.41 16.65 2.83
N LEU A 677 -5.49 15.83 2.30
CA LEU A 677 -4.37 16.33 1.52
C LEU A 677 -4.81 17.01 0.21
N ARG A 678 -5.88 16.53 -0.44
CA ARG A 678 -6.49 17.23 -1.58
C ARG A 678 -7.06 18.59 -1.17
N VAL A 679 -7.74 18.69 -0.01
CA VAL A 679 -8.22 19.98 0.53
C VAL A 679 -7.06 20.93 0.78
N TRP A 680 -5.96 20.44 1.38
CA TRP A 680 -4.72 21.19 1.58
C TRP A 680 -4.14 21.71 0.25
N LYS A 681 -4.11 20.89 -0.79
CA LYS A 681 -3.65 21.30 -2.12
C LYS A 681 -4.52 22.41 -2.70
N VAL A 682 -5.85 22.31 -2.65
CA VAL A 682 -6.71 23.38 -3.21
C VAL A 682 -6.58 24.68 -2.41
N ALA A 683 -6.47 24.59 -1.07
CA ALA A 683 -6.24 25.77 -0.22
C ALA A 683 -4.89 26.44 -0.51
N ALA A 684 -3.80 25.67 -0.64
CA ALA A 684 -2.49 26.20 -1.02
C ALA A 684 -2.51 26.87 -2.40
N VAL A 685 -3.22 26.27 -3.35
CA VAL A 685 -3.45 26.82 -4.69
C VAL A 685 -4.29 28.11 -4.64
N LEU A 686 -5.28 28.22 -3.74
CA LEU A 686 -6.03 29.45 -3.54
C LEU A 686 -5.16 30.56 -2.92
N LYS A 687 -4.30 30.22 -1.96
CA LYS A 687 -3.31 31.15 -1.39
C LYS A 687 -2.36 31.68 -2.47
N GLU A 688 -1.88 30.80 -3.36
CA GLU A 688 -1.09 31.19 -4.53
C GLU A 688 -1.87 32.12 -5.48
N ALA A 689 -3.14 31.82 -5.76
CA ALA A 689 -4.03 32.63 -6.58
C ALA A 689 -4.14 34.09 -6.06
N LEU A 690 -4.41 34.22 -4.76
CA LEU A 690 -4.60 35.49 -4.07
C LEU A 690 -3.29 36.27 -3.93
N ARG A 691 -2.20 35.60 -3.54
CA ARG A 691 -0.86 36.19 -3.37
C ARG A 691 -0.31 36.79 -4.66
N GLU A 692 -0.58 36.15 -5.80
CA GLU A 692 -0.04 36.55 -7.10
C GLU A 692 -0.99 37.41 -7.94
N GLY A 693 -2.19 37.70 -7.44
CA GLY A 693 -3.15 38.58 -8.12
C GLY A 693 -3.66 38.01 -9.45
N HIS A 694 -3.96 36.71 -9.50
CA HIS A 694 -4.51 36.06 -10.70
C HIS A 694 -5.91 36.60 -11.07
N GLU A 695 -6.31 36.42 -12.32
CA GLU A 695 -7.61 36.87 -12.84
C GLU A 695 -8.80 36.33 -12.02
N GLU A 696 -9.87 37.12 -11.91
CA GLU A 696 -11.07 36.79 -11.13
C GLU A 696 -11.67 35.42 -11.49
N ASP A 697 -11.76 35.10 -12.78
CA ASP A 697 -12.25 33.79 -13.24
C ASP A 697 -11.38 32.63 -12.72
N ALA A 698 -10.06 32.84 -12.58
CA ALA A 698 -9.14 31.84 -12.06
C ALA A 698 -9.25 31.69 -10.54
N VAL A 699 -9.31 32.81 -9.81
CA VAL A 699 -9.55 32.83 -8.35
C VAL A 699 -10.89 32.17 -8.03
N HIS A 700 -11.96 32.50 -8.76
CA HIS A 700 -13.30 31.94 -8.54
C HIS A 700 -13.38 30.44 -8.85
N ARG A 701 -12.70 29.95 -9.90
CA ARG A 701 -12.57 28.51 -10.18
C ARG A 701 -11.90 27.76 -9.04
N VAL A 702 -10.76 28.26 -8.55
CA VAL A 702 -10.02 27.62 -7.45
C VAL A 702 -10.82 27.67 -6.15
N TYR A 703 -11.43 28.80 -5.83
CA TYR A 703 -12.34 28.94 -4.69
C TYR A 703 -13.49 27.92 -4.74
N THR A 704 -14.11 27.74 -5.91
CA THR A 704 -15.18 26.74 -6.10
C THR A 704 -14.66 25.32 -5.88
N SER A 705 -13.49 24.97 -6.43
CA SER A 705 -12.85 23.65 -6.21
C SER A 705 -12.55 23.41 -4.71
N ALA A 706 -12.18 24.45 -3.95
CA ALA A 706 -11.95 24.35 -2.50
C ALA A 706 -13.25 24.09 -1.71
N VAL A 707 -14.32 24.85 -2.01
CA VAL A 707 -15.64 24.66 -1.40
C VAL A 707 -16.21 23.28 -1.71
N ASP A 708 -16.09 22.81 -2.96
CA ASP A 708 -16.54 21.48 -3.35
C ASP A 708 -15.73 20.37 -2.66
N ALA A 709 -14.41 20.55 -2.48
CA ALA A 709 -13.57 19.60 -1.75
C ALA A 709 -13.95 19.49 -0.25
N ILE A 710 -14.23 20.62 0.40
CA ILE A 710 -14.76 20.70 1.79
C ILE A 710 -16.13 20.00 1.88
N LYS A 711 -17.04 20.31 0.94
CA LYS A 711 -18.37 19.71 0.89
C LYS A 711 -18.31 18.20 0.70
N GLN A 712 -17.47 17.70 -0.21
CA GLN A 712 -17.28 16.27 -0.43
C GLN A 712 -16.66 15.57 0.78
N PHE A 713 -15.76 16.22 1.53
CA PHE A 713 -15.24 15.67 2.79
C PHE A 713 -16.35 15.54 3.85
N ASN A 714 -17.12 16.61 4.05
CA ASN A 714 -18.23 16.63 5.01
C ASN A 714 -19.36 15.65 4.66
N MET A 715 -19.59 15.36 3.36
CA MET A 715 -20.55 14.34 2.92
C MET A 715 -20.03 12.91 3.03
N THR A 716 -18.74 12.68 2.82
CA THR A 716 -18.18 11.31 2.66
C THR A 716 -17.52 10.79 3.92
N TYR A 717 -16.67 11.61 4.55
CA TYR A 717 -15.75 11.18 5.60
C TYR A 717 -16.20 11.61 6.99
N ARG A 718 -16.62 12.88 7.20
CA ARG A 718 -17.05 13.40 8.51
C ARG A 718 -18.04 12.48 9.26
N PRO A 719 -19.11 11.92 8.64
CA PRO A 719 -20.05 11.05 9.36
C PRO A 719 -19.44 9.72 9.79
N LEU A 720 -18.46 9.21 9.04
CA LEU A 720 -17.77 7.94 9.31
C LEU A 720 -16.67 8.12 10.36
N LEU A 721 -15.94 9.24 10.31
CA LEU A 721 -14.97 9.63 11.34
C LEU A 721 -15.67 9.74 12.71
N VAL A 722 -16.75 10.53 12.81
CA VAL A 722 -17.55 10.67 14.05
C VAL A 722 -18.15 9.34 14.52
N ALA A 723 -18.48 8.40 13.61
CA ALA A 723 -18.98 7.09 14.00
C ALA A 723 -17.88 6.20 14.64
N CYS A 724 -16.67 6.28 14.12
CA CYS A 724 -15.48 5.60 14.66
C CYS A 724 -14.97 6.23 15.95
N GLU A 725 -14.96 7.56 16.03
CA GLU A 725 -14.66 8.36 17.23
C GLU A 725 -15.49 7.87 18.44
N ARG A 726 -16.81 7.76 18.29
CA ARG A 726 -17.74 7.22 19.32
C ARG A 726 -17.44 5.78 19.76
N ARG A 727 -16.63 5.05 19.01
CA ARG A 727 -16.22 3.66 19.25
C ARG A 727 -14.74 3.55 19.61
N ILE A 728 -14.00 4.65 19.69
CA ILE A 728 -12.54 4.67 19.75
C ILE A 728 -11.98 3.83 20.89
N GLN A 729 -12.61 3.85 22.07
CA GLN A 729 -12.21 3.05 23.24
C GLN A 729 -12.09 1.54 22.94
N PHE A 730 -12.88 1.00 22.00
CA PHE A 730 -12.91 -0.41 21.61
C PHE A 730 -11.89 -0.77 20.52
N LEU A 731 -11.22 0.21 19.92
CA LEU A 731 -10.18 -0.03 18.92
C LEU A 731 -8.86 -0.47 19.58
N SER A 732 -8.03 -1.20 18.84
CA SER A 732 -6.67 -1.54 19.26
C SER A 732 -5.86 -0.27 19.52
N GLN A 733 -4.77 -0.39 20.29
CA GLN A 733 -3.84 0.73 20.45
C GLN A 733 -3.41 1.20 19.06
N HIS A 734 -2.79 0.36 18.22
CA HIS A 734 -2.32 0.72 16.87
C HIS A 734 -3.30 1.54 16.01
N THR A 735 -4.60 1.26 16.09
CA THR A 735 -5.62 2.03 15.34
C THR A 735 -5.98 3.35 16.02
N LYS A 736 -5.97 3.43 17.36
CA LYS A 736 -6.01 4.71 18.10
C LYS A 736 -4.81 5.60 17.77
N LEU A 737 -3.63 5.00 17.56
CA LEU A 737 -2.40 5.75 17.25
C LEU A 737 -2.53 6.42 15.89
N ARG A 738 -3.18 5.76 14.93
CA ARG A 738 -3.53 6.36 13.62
C ARG A 738 -4.72 7.32 13.69
N TRP A 739 -5.53 7.27 14.75
CA TRP A 739 -6.65 8.16 14.98
C TRP A 739 -6.21 9.51 15.53
N CYS A 740 -5.27 9.50 16.48
CA CYS A 740 -4.76 10.67 17.18
C CYS A 740 -3.29 11.01 16.82
N GLU A 741 -2.81 10.46 15.70
CA GLU A 741 -1.42 10.43 15.20
C GLU A 741 -0.26 10.33 16.21
N PHE A 742 -0.44 9.51 17.28
CA PHE A 742 0.63 9.09 18.19
C PHE A 742 0.51 7.72 18.87
N PHE A 743 1.64 7.00 18.91
CA PHE A 743 2.23 6.08 19.93
C PHE A 743 2.88 4.83 19.30
N PRO A 744 3.74 4.12 20.06
CA PRO A 744 3.39 2.78 20.55
C PRO A 744 3.83 2.54 22.01
N THR A 745 3.46 1.39 22.59
CA THR A 745 4.08 0.85 23.81
C THR A 745 4.20 -0.66 23.73
N THR A 746 5.40 -1.19 24.00
CA THR A 746 5.67 -2.63 24.05
C THR A 746 5.82 -3.07 25.51
N GLN A 747 5.13 -4.13 25.93
CA GLN A 747 5.14 -4.75 27.28
C GLN A 747 4.57 -3.83 28.41
N LEU A 748 3.60 -4.26 29.21
CA LEU A 748 3.69 -5.41 30.12
C LEU A 748 2.35 -6.11 30.34
N LEU A 749 2.41 -7.43 30.48
CA LEU A 749 1.34 -8.24 31.07
C LEU A 749 1.33 -8.04 32.58
N HIS A 750 0.30 -7.38 33.12
CA HIS A 750 -0.23 -7.77 34.41
C HIS A 750 -1.75 -7.59 34.44
N GLN A 751 -2.45 -8.66 34.83
CA GLN A 751 -3.81 -8.57 35.33
C GLN A 751 -3.77 -7.76 36.62
N ASP A 752 -4.64 -6.78 36.77
CA ASP A 752 -5.18 -6.48 38.10
C ASP A 752 -6.59 -5.89 38.03
N HIS A 753 -7.42 -6.31 38.99
CA HIS A 753 -8.82 -5.93 39.08
C HIS A 753 -8.99 -4.59 39.81
N LEU A 754 -9.33 -3.52 39.11
CA LEU A 754 -9.86 -2.31 39.75
C LEU A 754 -11.14 -1.79 39.07
N SER A 755 -12.24 -1.98 39.80
CA SER A 755 -13.50 -1.22 39.79
C SER A 755 -13.99 -0.64 38.45
N GLN A 756 -14.97 -1.33 37.86
CA GLN A 756 -16.12 -0.63 37.31
C GLN A 756 -16.76 0.19 38.45
N ASP A 757 -16.72 1.52 38.37
CA ASP A 757 -17.80 2.43 38.74
C ASP A 757 -17.37 3.90 38.53
N ASN A 758 -18.34 4.78 38.25
CA ASN A 758 -18.20 6.24 38.06
C ASN A 758 -17.53 6.75 36.76
N CYS A 759 -18.18 6.54 35.62
CA CYS A 759 -18.20 7.52 34.52
C CYS A 759 -19.65 7.84 34.14
N THR A 760 -20.25 8.81 34.83
CA THR A 760 -21.63 9.26 34.59
C THR A 760 -21.67 10.39 33.56
N ASN A 761 -22.33 10.13 32.42
CA ASN A 761 -22.98 11.09 31.51
C ASN A 761 -22.44 12.55 31.45
N SER A 762 -21.46 12.77 30.57
CA SER A 762 -21.38 14.02 29.79
C SER A 762 -20.87 13.71 28.38
N CYS A 763 -21.65 14.04 27.35
CA CYS A 763 -21.20 13.95 25.97
C CYS A 763 -20.29 15.14 25.65
N CYS A 764 -18.98 14.93 25.71
CA CYS A 764 -18.00 15.82 25.07
C CYS A 764 -17.69 15.28 23.66
N PRO A 765 -17.69 16.11 22.59
CA PRO A 765 -17.13 15.72 21.31
C PRO A 765 -15.60 15.58 21.43
N THR A 766 -15.03 14.57 20.80
CA THR A 766 -13.64 14.13 20.98
C THR A 766 -12.91 14.12 19.63
N GLU A 767 -12.62 15.31 19.12
CA GLU A 767 -12.15 15.50 17.73
C GLU A 767 -10.66 15.17 17.53
N ASP A 768 -10.34 14.62 16.34
CA ASP A 768 -9.10 13.93 16.01
C ASP A 768 -8.05 14.76 15.24
N GLU A 769 -6.84 14.22 15.01
CA GLU A 769 -5.75 14.96 14.33
C GLU A 769 -5.98 15.14 12.81
N VAL A 770 -6.67 14.20 12.15
CA VAL A 770 -7.06 14.36 10.74
C VAL A 770 -8.06 15.53 10.63
N MET A 771 -8.96 15.65 11.60
CA MET A 771 -9.89 16.77 11.76
C MET A 771 -9.18 18.07 12.17
N LEU A 772 -8.21 18.06 13.09
CA LEU A 772 -7.39 19.23 13.44
C LEU A 772 -6.71 19.79 12.19
N HIS A 773 -6.04 18.93 11.42
CA HIS A 773 -5.36 19.31 10.18
C HIS A 773 -6.35 19.73 9.07
N TYR A 774 -7.53 19.11 8.98
CA TYR A 774 -8.59 19.52 8.06
C TYR A 774 -9.12 20.93 8.39
N HIS A 775 -9.44 21.19 9.66
CA HIS A 775 -9.96 22.47 10.12
C HIS A 775 -8.90 23.58 10.11
N LEU A 776 -7.65 23.28 10.49
CA LEU A 776 -6.52 24.19 10.35
C LEU A 776 -6.35 24.68 8.91
N CYS A 777 -6.51 23.79 7.92
CA CYS A 777 -6.47 24.18 6.50
C CYS A 777 -7.60 25.14 6.13
N ILE A 778 -8.82 24.94 6.65
CA ILE A 778 -9.95 25.85 6.45
C ILE A 778 -9.63 27.22 7.05
N LEU A 779 -9.09 27.26 8.28
CA LEU A 779 -8.72 28.52 8.94
C LEU A 779 -7.59 29.25 8.21
N ILE A 780 -6.53 28.55 7.79
CA ILE A 780 -5.42 29.10 6.99
C ILE A 780 -5.91 29.64 5.64
N MET A 781 -6.90 28.98 5.02
CA MET A 781 -7.49 29.43 3.75
C MET A 781 -8.32 30.71 3.95
N ILE A 782 -9.11 30.78 5.03
CA ILE A 782 -9.94 31.94 5.36
C ILE A 782 -9.06 33.14 5.73
N ASP A 783 -8.04 32.96 6.57
CA ASP A 783 -7.06 33.98 6.93
C ASP A 783 -6.38 34.60 5.69
N ALA A 784 -6.08 33.79 4.68
CA ALA A 784 -5.55 34.29 3.41
C ALA A 784 -6.57 35.08 2.56
N ILE A 785 -7.85 34.69 2.58
CA ILE A 785 -8.95 35.43 1.93
C ILE A 785 -9.18 36.78 2.63
N GLU A 786 -9.14 36.81 3.96
CA GLU A 786 -9.25 38.02 4.77
C GLU A 786 -8.06 38.96 4.55
N THR A 787 -6.83 38.43 4.58
CA THR A 787 -5.60 39.18 4.30
C THR A 787 -5.59 39.76 2.88
N ALA A 788 -6.21 39.08 1.91
CA ALA A 788 -6.38 39.58 0.54
C ALA A 788 -7.55 40.58 0.38
N GLY A 789 -8.34 40.86 1.44
CA GLY A 789 -9.46 41.79 1.41
C GLY A 789 -10.68 41.30 0.62
N ARG A 790 -10.80 39.99 0.36
CA ARG A 790 -11.79 39.40 -0.55
C ARG A 790 -13.13 39.08 0.12
N THR A 791 -13.85 40.12 0.49
CA THR A 791 -15.17 40.03 1.17
C THR A 791 -16.23 39.29 0.35
N ASP A 792 -16.18 39.39 -0.98
CA ASP A 792 -17.12 38.80 -1.95
C ASP A 792 -17.22 37.27 -1.90
N ILE A 793 -16.13 36.60 -1.50
CA ILE A 793 -16.07 35.15 -1.27
C ILE A 793 -16.04 34.78 0.23
N LEU A 794 -15.57 35.68 1.10
CA LEU A 794 -15.51 35.47 2.55
C LEU A 794 -16.89 35.21 3.17
N ASP A 795 -17.91 35.99 2.78
CA ASP A 795 -19.28 35.90 3.33
C ASP A 795 -19.88 34.48 3.21
N ARG A 796 -19.46 33.73 2.19
CA ARG A 796 -19.92 32.37 1.92
C ARG A 796 -19.28 31.31 2.84
N LEU A 797 -18.19 31.65 3.53
CA LEU A 797 -17.44 30.74 4.41
C LEU A 797 -17.68 31.00 5.91
N ILE A 798 -18.50 31.99 6.30
CA ILE A 798 -18.73 32.34 7.71
C ILE A 798 -19.16 31.14 8.57
N ILE A 799 -20.09 30.31 8.08
CA ILE A 799 -20.55 29.11 8.81
C ILE A 799 -19.42 28.07 8.92
N THR A 800 -18.71 27.83 7.82
CA THR A 800 -17.58 26.89 7.75
C THR A 800 -16.43 27.34 8.67
N ARG A 801 -16.24 28.65 8.83
CA ARG A 801 -15.30 29.25 9.77
C ARG A 801 -15.65 28.92 11.20
N SER A 802 -16.88 29.23 11.65
CA SER A 802 -17.29 28.98 13.03
C SER A 802 -17.29 27.49 13.38
N GLU A 803 -17.64 26.62 12.42
CA GLU A 803 -17.47 25.17 12.57
C GLU A 803 -15.99 24.81 12.77
N ALA A 804 -15.09 25.35 11.93
CA ALA A 804 -13.66 25.07 12.04
C ALA A 804 -12.98 25.65 13.29
N GLU A 805 -13.38 26.83 13.76
CA GLU A 805 -12.89 27.43 15.01
C GLU A 805 -13.33 26.57 16.23
N GLY A 806 -14.61 26.19 16.30
CA GLY A 806 -15.12 25.31 17.35
C GLY A 806 -14.44 23.93 17.35
N SER A 807 -14.35 23.30 16.17
CA SER A 807 -13.70 22.00 16.00
C SER A 807 -12.21 22.00 16.35
N THR A 808 -11.46 23.01 15.91
CA THR A 808 -10.03 23.15 16.24
C THR A 808 -9.83 23.31 17.76
N MET A 809 -10.70 24.07 18.45
CA MET A 809 -10.66 24.18 19.91
C MET A 809 -10.93 22.84 20.59
N ASN A 810 -11.93 22.06 20.12
CA ASN A 810 -12.22 20.73 20.65
C ASN A 810 -11.02 19.77 20.51
N CYS A 811 -10.34 19.77 19.36
CA CYS A 811 -9.12 18.99 19.13
C CYS A 811 -8.01 19.35 20.15
N LEU A 812 -7.79 20.64 20.41
CA LEU A 812 -6.79 21.08 21.39
C LEU A 812 -7.17 20.66 22.83
N VAL A 813 -8.43 20.85 23.23
CA VAL A 813 -8.93 20.41 24.54
C VAL A 813 -8.82 18.89 24.72
N PHE A 814 -9.09 18.12 23.67
CA PHE A 814 -8.88 16.67 23.65
C PHE A 814 -7.40 16.32 23.86
N GLY A 815 -6.49 16.95 23.11
CA GLY A 815 -5.04 16.73 23.23
C GLY A 815 -4.44 17.19 24.57
N LEU A 816 -5.06 18.16 25.25
CA LEU A 816 -4.71 18.60 26.61
C LEU A 816 -5.18 17.63 27.71
N SER A 817 -6.23 16.86 27.44
CA SER A 817 -6.90 15.99 28.42
C SER A 817 -6.40 14.54 28.38
N ASN A 818 -5.94 14.10 27.21
CA ASN A 818 -5.43 12.74 26.97
C ASN A 818 -3.91 12.70 27.08
N HIS A 819 -3.38 11.56 27.54
CA HIS A 819 -1.96 11.41 27.90
C HIS A 819 -1.31 10.20 27.21
N PHE A 820 -0.01 10.30 26.93
CA PHE A 820 0.88 9.25 26.47
C PHE A 820 1.83 8.79 27.57
N VAL A 821 2.39 7.59 27.42
CA VAL A 821 3.51 7.06 28.18
C VAL A 821 4.77 7.00 27.30
N ILE A 822 5.77 7.85 27.55
CA ILE A 822 7.08 7.82 26.87
C ILE A 822 8.12 7.02 27.69
N PRO A 823 9.06 6.29 27.05
CA PRO A 823 10.12 5.58 27.76
C PRO A 823 11.05 6.55 28.48
N GLN A 824 11.32 6.33 29.77
CA GLN A 824 12.27 7.12 30.54
C GLN A 824 13.71 6.64 30.28
N ARG A 825 14.70 7.52 30.46
CA ARG A 825 16.12 7.14 30.26
C ARG A 825 16.54 6.09 31.28
N LYS A 826 17.28 5.06 30.82
CA LYS A 826 17.97 4.09 31.68
C LYS A 826 18.83 4.80 32.74
N GLY A 827 18.36 4.77 33.98
CA GLY A 827 19.00 5.33 35.16
C GLY A 827 18.58 4.54 36.39
N GLU A 828 19.39 3.57 36.77
CA GLU A 828 19.33 2.75 38.01
C GLU A 828 18.07 1.90 38.28
N THR A 829 16.94 2.08 37.59
CA THR A 829 15.79 1.15 37.61
C THR A 829 15.35 0.72 36.21
N GLU A 830 15.07 -0.57 36.05
CA GLU A 830 14.54 -1.14 34.80
C GLU A 830 13.11 -0.62 34.54
N ASP A 831 12.79 -0.37 33.27
CA ASP A 831 11.48 -0.01 32.71
C ASP A 831 10.69 1.09 33.46
N SER A 832 11.31 2.26 33.59
CA SER A 832 10.63 3.50 34.01
C SER A 832 10.04 4.26 32.80
N PHE A 833 8.92 4.93 33.04
CA PHE A 833 8.01 5.46 32.01
C PHE A 833 7.38 6.78 32.49
N VAL A 834 7.30 7.80 31.63
CA VAL A 834 6.75 9.13 31.98
C VAL A 834 5.44 9.38 31.24
N THR A 835 4.43 9.87 31.97
CA THR A 835 3.11 10.20 31.40
C THR A 835 3.01 11.68 31.03
N VAL A 836 2.73 12.01 29.76
CA VAL A 836 2.71 13.38 29.20
C VAL A 836 1.45 13.65 28.36
N PRO A 837 0.88 14.86 28.28
CA PRO A 837 -0.27 15.14 27.40
C PRO A 837 0.04 14.95 25.91
N LEU A 838 -0.96 14.60 25.08
CA LEU A 838 -0.80 14.40 23.63
C LEU A 838 -0.19 15.62 22.93
N VAL A 839 -0.62 16.84 23.29
CA VAL A 839 -0.07 18.08 22.71
C VAL A 839 1.45 18.21 22.91
N ALA A 840 2.01 17.64 23.98
CA ALA A 840 3.43 17.80 24.30
C ALA A 840 4.37 17.03 23.35
N ILE A 841 3.85 16.02 22.64
CA ILE A 841 4.63 15.14 21.76
C ILE A 841 4.47 15.44 20.26
N ASP A 842 3.58 16.38 19.89
CA ASP A 842 3.20 16.73 18.52
C ASP A 842 4.40 16.84 17.53
N PRO A 843 4.35 16.22 16.32
CA PRO A 843 5.50 16.16 15.43
C PRO A 843 5.68 17.50 14.68
N TYR A 844 4.58 18.27 14.60
CA TYR A 844 4.37 19.51 13.88
C TYR A 844 3.96 20.62 14.85
N PRO A 845 4.79 20.98 15.85
CA PRO A 845 4.43 22.00 16.84
C PRO A 845 4.12 23.37 16.19
N HIS A 846 4.57 23.59 14.95
CA HIS A 846 4.21 24.77 14.15
C HIS A 846 2.75 24.75 13.62
N HIS A 847 2.16 23.57 13.35
CA HIS A 847 0.73 23.46 13.07
C HIS A 847 -0.11 23.80 14.31
N VAL A 848 0.28 23.29 15.49
CA VAL A 848 -0.40 23.64 16.75
C VAL A 848 -0.26 25.14 17.06
N VAL A 849 0.92 25.73 16.87
CA VAL A 849 1.12 27.18 17.00
C VAL A 849 0.25 27.96 16.00
N ALA A 850 0.14 27.51 14.75
CA ALA A 850 -0.73 28.16 13.76
C ALA A 850 -2.21 28.04 14.14
N ALA A 851 -2.66 26.88 14.60
CA ALA A 851 -4.02 26.66 15.10
C ALA A 851 -4.32 27.57 16.30
N VAL A 852 -3.43 27.64 17.28
CA VAL A 852 -3.56 28.55 18.44
C VAL A 852 -3.64 30.00 17.99
N ARG A 853 -2.77 30.46 17.07
CA ARG A 853 -2.78 31.84 16.57
C ARG A 853 -4.09 32.19 15.86
N LEU A 854 -4.59 31.31 15.00
CA LEU A 854 -5.83 31.54 14.25
C LEU A 854 -7.07 31.51 15.16
N LEU A 855 -7.10 30.61 16.14
CA LEU A 855 -8.12 30.60 17.19
C LEU A 855 -8.07 31.87 18.05
N TRP A 856 -6.88 32.34 18.40
CA TRP A 856 -6.71 33.57 19.18
C TRP A 856 -7.34 34.76 18.47
N LEU A 857 -7.02 34.96 17.19
CA LEU A 857 -7.63 36.01 16.35
C LEU A 857 -9.16 35.86 16.25
N GLY A 858 -9.67 34.64 16.10
CA GLY A 858 -11.11 34.38 16.04
C GLY A 858 -11.85 34.69 17.34
N ILE A 859 -11.25 34.35 18.48
CA ILE A 859 -11.76 34.64 19.83
C ILE A 859 -11.74 36.15 20.10
N GLU A 860 -10.68 36.85 19.72
CA GLU A 860 -10.59 38.32 19.90
C GLU A 860 -11.64 39.05 19.05
N ARG A 861 -11.82 38.65 17.79
CA ARG A 861 -12.91 39.13 16.91
C ARG A 861 -14.30 38.90 17.51
N ASP A 862 -14.55 37.73 18.08
CA ASP A 862 -15.87 37.40 18.65
C ASP A 862 -16.13 38.09 20.00
N TYR A 863 -15.08 38.48 20.72
CA TYR A 863 -15.18 39.41 21.85
C TYR A 863 -15.45 40.85 21.39
N GLU A 864 -14.70 41.38 20.41
CA GLU A 864 -14.89 42.74 19.86
C GLU A 864 -16.28 42.94 19.24
N THR A 865 -16.84 41.90 18.63
CA THR A 865 -18.22 41.90 18.09
C THR A 865 -19.30 41.61 19.14
N GLY A 866 -18.92 41.44 20.41
CA GLY A 866 -19.85 41.28 21.53
C GLY A 866 -20.55 39.91 21.61
N LYS A 867 -20.02 38.87 20.95
CA LYS A 867 -20.56 37.50 21.02
C LYS A 867 -20.06 36.72 22.23
N LEU A 868 -18.90 37.09 22.78
CA LEU A 868 -18.27 36.46 23.94
C LEU A 868 -18.23 37.43 25.12
N ASP A 869 -18.50 36.92 26.32
CA ASP A 869 -18.24 37.64 27.57
C ASP A 869 -16.76 37.51 27.99
N LEU A 870 -16.32 38.38 28.91
CA LEU A 870 -14.94 38.44 29.39
C LEU A 870 -14.49 37.14 30.08
N GLY A 871 -15.35 36.48 30.86
CA GLY A 871 -15.00 35.23 31.54
C GLY A 871 -14.85 34.07 30.57
N THR A 872 -15.69 34.01 29.53
CA THR A 872 -15.53 33.03 28.45
C THR A 872 -14.25 33.30 27.64
N LEU A 873 -13.94 34.56 27.33
CA LEU A 873 -12.68 34.97 26.69
C LEU A 873 -11.45 34.49 27.48
N GLU A 874 -11.38 34.80 28.77
CA GLU A 874 -10.28 34.41 29.66
C GLU A 874 -10.08 32.89 29.72
N ASN A 875 -11.17 32.11 29.82
CA ASN A 875 -11.12 30.65 29.83
C ASN A 875 -10.58 30.07 28.51
N LEU A 876 -10.99 30.61 27.37
CA LEU A 876 -10.50 30.14 26.06
C LEU A 876 -9.03 30.53 25.84
N GLN A 877 -8.64 31.77 26.18
CA GLN A 877 -7.24 32.22 26.10
C GLN A 877 -6.33 31.44 27.06
N SER A 878 -6.78 31.13 28.29
CA SER A 878 -6.07 30.27 29.24
C SER A 878 -5.86 28.85 28.69
N THR A 879 -6.86 28.29 28.00
CA THR A 879 -6.75 26.99 27.31
C THR A 879 -5.69 27.03 26.22
N LEU A 880 -5.68 28.08 25.38
CA LEU A 880 -4.67 28.26 24.34
C LEU A 880 -3.25 28.46 24.90
N LEU A 881 -3.10 29.23 25.99
CA LEU A 881 -1.81 29.39 26.68
C LEU A 881 -1.31 28.06 27.25
N ARG A 882 -2.18 27.24 27.84
CA ARG A 882 -1.83 25.90 28.34
C ARG A 882 -1.35 24.96 27.21
N THR A 883 -1.93 25.06 26.02
CA THR A 883 -1.43 24.36 24.82
C THR A 883 0.00 24.79 24.49
N LEU A 884 0.27 26.11 24.45
CA LEU A 884 1.61 26.64 24.17
C LEU A 884 2.65 26.33 25.26
N ASP A 885 2.22 26.17 26.53
CA ASP A 885 3.09 25.80 27.65
C ASP A 885 3.58 24.34 27.58
N LEU A 886 2.82 23.44 26.94
CA LEU A 886 3.13 22.02 26.82
C LEU A 886 3.95 21.66 25.57
N LEU A 887 3.88 22.49 24.51
CA LEU A 887 4.73 22.33 23.33
C LEU A 887 6.23 22.45 23.67
N PRO A 888 7.15 21.94 22.83
CA PRO A 888 8.60 22.00 23.10
C PRO A 888 9.13 23.43 23.31
N GLN A 889 9.38 23.80 24.58
CA GLN A 889 9.83 25.13 25.01
C GLN A 889 11.27 25.48 24.55
N THR A 890 11.94 24.54 23.90
CA THR A 890 13.23 24.74 23.21
C THR A 890 13.06 25.33 21.81
N SER A 891 11.86 25.29 21.23
CA SER A 891 11.54 25.91 19.93
C SER A 891 11.41 27.44 20.03
N LYS A 892 12.10 28.15 19.12
CA LYS A 892 11.97 29.60 18.91
C LYS A 892 10.53 30.01 18.57
N SER A 893 9.85 29.26 17.69
CA SER A 893 8.47 29.60 17.28
C SER A 893 7.45 29.43 18.42
N VAL A 894 7.63 28.44 19.29
CA VAL A 894 6.76 28.21 20.46
C VAL A 894 6.94 29.34 21.50
N ARG A 895 8.18 29.76 21.76
CA ARG A 895 8.45 30.91 22.65
C ARG A 895 7.84 32.20 22.09
N ASN A 896 8.09 32.51 20.82
CA ASN A 896 7.55 33.72 20.19
C ASN A 896 6.01 33.77 20.25
N ALA A 897 5.33 32.66 19.94
CA ALA A 897 3.87 32.58 20.02
C ALA A 897 3.35 32.77 21.46
N LYS A 898 4.05 32.19 22.44
CA LYS A 898 3.73 32.31 23.87
C LYS A 898 4.00 33.71 24.43
N GLU A 899 5.03 34.40 23.97
CA GLU A 899 5.31 35.79 24.33
C GLU A 899 4.27 36.73 23.72
N GLN A 900 3.92 36.56 22.43
CA GLN A 900 2.83 37.29 21.78
C GLN A 900 1.48 37.11 22.51
N ALA A 901 1.12 35.87 22.85
CA ALA A 901 -0.11 35.56 23.59
C ALA A 901 -0.12 36.09 25.03
N ARG A 902 1.05 36.31 25.65
CA ARG A 902 1.15 36.96 26.97
C ARG A 902 1.06 38.47 26.89
N LEU A 903 1.68 39.08 25.88
CA LEU A 903 1.62 40.52 25.64
C LEU A 903 0.19 40.98 25.34
N SER A 904 -0.58 40.23 24.54
CA SER A 904 -1.98 40.56 24.25
C SER A 904 -2.89 40.50 25.48
N VAL A 905 -2.64 39.59 26.43
CA VAL A 905 -3.34 39.56 27.73
C VAL A 905 -2.93 40.76 28.60
N ILE A 906 -1.63 41.04 28.74
CA ILE A 906 -1.12 42.14 29.58
C ILE A 906 -1.59 43.51 29.08
N HIS A 907 -1.63 43.75 27.76
CA HIS A 907 -2.16 44.99 27.19
C HIS A 907 -3.66 45.20 27.45
N ARG A 908 -4.40 44.18 27.87
CA ARG A 908 -5.82 44.29 28.26
C ARG A 908 -6.01 44.56 29.75
N GLU A 909 -5.13 44.04 30.60
CA GLU A 909 -5.14 44.34 32.04
C GLU A 909 -4.72 45.80 32.35
N ILE A 910 -3.95 46.42 31.45
CA ILE A 910 -3.47 47.82 31.58
C ILE A 910 -4.04 48.68 30.43
N PRO A 911 -5.30 49.15 30.51
CA PRO A 911 -5.84 50.10 29.53
C PRO A 911 -5.21 51.49 29.73
N GLY A 912 -4.03 51.73 29.12
CA GLY A 912 -3.39 53.06 29.18
C GLY A 912 -1.92 53.20 28.75
N SER A 913 -1.22 52.17 28.28
CA SER A 913 0.14 52.34 27.74
C SER A 913 0.16 52.30 26.21
N GLU A 914 0.15 53.48 25.58
CA GLU A 914 0.49 53.65 24.17
C GLU A 914 1.95 53.24 23.90
N LEU A 915 2.17 52.49 22.81
CA LEU A 915 3.46 52.32 22.13
C LEU A 915 3.24 51.98 20.66
#